data_AF-V4JJJ6-F1
#
_entry.id   AF-V4JJJ6-F1
#
_cell.length_a   1.000
_cell.length_b   1.000
_cell.length_c   1.000
_cell.angle_alpha   90.00
_cell.angle_beta   90.00
_cell.angle_gamma   90.00
#
_symmetry.space_group_name_H-M   'P 1'
#
loop_
_entity.id
_entity.type
_entity.pdbx_description
1 polymer ?
#
loop_
_entity_poly.entity_id
_entity_poly.type
_entity_poly.pdbx_seq_one_letter_code
_entity_poly.pdbx_strand_id
1 'polypeptide(L)'
;MIMRAEGVGEGHPMRDGALAVALAGEATGAVIKVNASDRPQLVRALRNLLVDFRGDGAVSGVTSASSSSEDVFASLASRPVELKPGSSTDVDWVIAWYFPNHVDAAGQRVGHYYENFFSGVEQVIDYALSNRDELRERVKKFSSVMYNVSYPSYVADLVTAQLTSLPKLTWLTREGHFGVWEGGPGCCGFNTVDVMLWAFTGVVNMYPELVKAAVKDVTRHILRPDKHYWYELFALAYPENMSLYREMLRRDPSIQNYPERLSAAIAEIVKRTGKDPTGRVPHSFRASFDLIDTYDRNDLMPELLLLALLAYYATGDGEFLRSIWGDLMTVVEGTRRQHDSLGTGLIEHYMPSDYEGMSRVAAEASAKGLLPGLYGGNVARVLFSGPMYVMNSVNTFDTFSLLGVASFTGDLWAASLKAMAEAARREGLEGAEALRGYSERAYDGLVKILWNGSYFDDWYDPVSGLRDRAVLSAQLTGEWYLRLLGISLGLDQDKVRSALREVYTRNFRRWEGLLNGTYPGSPRPSMVGDVEEPNGTGILNRVGSQADTPWTGVEFGVASQMIYEGLVKEGLELLRSVHDRYASWGLYFNHLECDGHYSRPLAALTIPNAMAGVTYDGVAKELTISPRLGSPFRGPALVSGSLLSVESAGPCPGVITVRHVDGLPLTLTSIRVDARGCLARVKVNGAEVNVTVEGDRVKLSEAITLRPGDVLEVSLSTTG
;
A
#
# COMPACT_ATOMS: atom_id res chain seq x y z
N MET A 1 27.38 -25.91 -8.54
CA MET A 1 28.34 -24.89 -9.02
C MET A 1 28.08 -23.57 -8.35
N ILE A 2 29.13 -22.86 -7.97
CA ILE A 2 29.02 -21.55 -7.31
C ILE A 2 29.93 -20.56 -8.03
N MET A 3 29.38 -19.40 -8.39
CA MET A 3 30.09 -18.27 -8.98
C MET A 3 30.18 -17.17 -7.93
N ARG A 4 31.39 -16.69 -7.63
CA ARG A 4 31.66 -15.66 -6.62
C ARG A 4 32.19 -14.39 -7.26
N ALA A 5 31.78 -13.25 -6.72
CA ALA A 5 32.33 -11.96 -7.07
C ALA A 5 33.41 -11.58 -6.04
N GLU A 6 34.65 -11.96 -6.35
CA GLU A 6 35.85 -11.67 -5.57
C GLU A 6 36.67 -10.55 -6.24
N GLY A 7 37.34 -9.71 -5.45
CA GLY A 7 38.24 -8.67 -5.97
C GLY A 7 37.54 -7.47 -6.64
N VAL A 8 36.24 -7.29 -6.44
CA VAL A 8 35.50 -6.09 -6.85
C VAL A 8 35.63 -4.97 -5.81
N GLY A 9 35.48 -3.72 -6.26
CA GLY A 9 35.61 -2.54 -5.39
C GLY A 9 34.57 -2.47 -4.27
N GLU A 10 34.83 -1.65 -3.24
CA GLU A 10 34.03 -1.65 -2.01
C GLU A 10 32.56 -1.30 -2.21
N GLY A 11 32.26 -0.36 -3.12
CA GLY A 11 30.90 0.05 -3.47
C GLY A 11 30.23 -0.82 -4.54
N HIS A 12 30.87 -1.89 -5.01
CA HIS A 12 30.30 -2.74 -6.05
C HIS A 12 29.18 -3.63 -5.47
N PRO A 13 27.96 -3.65 -6.04
CA PRO A 13 26.81 -4.36 -5.44
C PRO A 13 27.00 -5.87 -5.33
N MET A 14 27.85 -6.44 -6.20
CA MET A 14 28.15 -7.88 -6.18
C MET A 14 29.23 -8.27 -5.17
N ARG A 15 29.88 -7.32 -4.48
CA ARG A 15 30.99 -7.62 -3.55
C ARG A 15 30.57 -8.68 -2.52
N ASP A 16 31.47 -9.65 -2.30
CA ASP A 16 31.27 -10.79 -1.40
C ASP A 16 30.02 -11.62 -1.71
N GLY A 17 29.49 -11.44 -2.92
CA GLY A 17 28.28 -12.07 -3.41
C GLY A 17 28.53 -13.34 -4.19
N ALA A 18 27.52 -14.20 -4.24
CA ALA A 18 27.57 -15.44 -4.98
C ALA A 18 26.21 -15.83 -5.59
N LEU A 19 26.26 -16.43 -6.77
CA LEU A 19 25.15 -17.11 -7.44
C LEU A 19 25.51 -18.57 -7.63
N ALA A 20 24.56 -19.46 -7.39
CA ALA A 20 24.78 -20.89 -7.48
C ALA A 20 23.65 -21.60 -8.20
N VAL A 21 24.01 -22.66 -8.92
CA VAL A 21 23.09 -23.69 -9.41
C VAL A 21 23.53 -25.01 -8.82
N ALA A 22 22.62 -25.69 -8.14
CA ALA A 22 22.86 -26.96 -7.48
C ALA A 22 21.86 -28.02 -7.97
N LEU A 23 22.31 -29.27 -7.97
CA LEU A 23 21.53 -30.46 -8.28
C LEU A 23 21.67 -31.42 -7.10
N ALA A 24 20.56 -32.02 -6.64
CA ALA A 24 20.63 -33.13 -5.70
C ALA A 24 21.10 -34.40 -6.45
N GLY A 25 22.32 -34.86 -6.15
CA GLY A 25 22.92 -36.06 -6.75
C GLY A 25 24.13 -35.77 -7.62
N GLU A 26 24.38 -36.63 -8.61
CA GLU A 26 25.55 -36.53 -9.48
C GLU A 26 25.27 -35.66 -10.70
N ALA A 27 26.17 -34.72 -10.97
CA ALA A 27 26.11 -33.82 -12.10
C ALA A 27 27.41 -33.80 -12.89
N THR A 28 27.31 -33.42 -14.15
CA THR A 28 28.43 -32.98 -14.99
C THR A 28 28.37 -31.47 -15.14
N GLY A 29 29.52 -30.86 -15.41
CA GLY A 29 29.64 -29.43 -15.31
C GLY A 29 30.65 -28.81 -16.27
N ALA A 30 30.28 -27.68 -16.86
CA ALA A 30 31.19 -26.87 -17.66
C ALA A 30 31.10 -25.38 -17.33
N VAL A 31 32.23 -24.71 -17.45
CA VAL A 31 32.41 -23.27 -17.23
C VAL A 31 32.96 -22.65 -18.51
N ILE A 32 32.34 -21.56 -18.95
CA ILE A 32 32.78 -20.75 -20.08
C ILE A 32 33.29 -19.42 -19.53
N LYS A 33 34.47 -19.00 -19.97
CA LYS A 33 35.06 -17.69 -19.69
C LYS A 33 35.20 -16.95 -21.01
N VAL A 34 34.42 -15.90 -21.20
CA VAL A 34 34.42 -15.10 -22.44
C VAL A 34 34.01 -13.67 -22.09
N ASN A 35 34.50 -12.68 -22.83
CA ASN A 35 33.94 -11.34 -22.77
C ASN A 35 32.52 -11.35 -23.38
N ALA A 36 31.48 -11.10 -22.58
CA ALA A 36 30.09 -11.13 -23.03
C ALA A 36 29.77 -10.07 -24.10
N SER A 37 30.60 -9.02 -24.21
CA SER A 37 30.52 -8.03 -25.27
C SER A 37 31.03 -8.55 -26.62
N ASP A 38 31.92 -9.56 -26.64
CA ASP A 38 32.31 -10.26 -27.86
C ASP A 38 31.27 -11.32 -28.21
N ARG A 39 30.19 -10.85 -28.84
CA ARG A 39 29.06 -11.69 -29.22
C ARG A 39 29.45 -12.89 -30.10
N PRO A 40 30.33 -12.77 -31.12
CA PRO A 40 30.81 -13.93 -31.88
C PRO A 40 31.50 -15.00 -31.01
N GLN A 41 32.37 -14.60 -30.08
CA GLN A 41 33.06 -15.53 -29.18
C GLN A 41 32.07 -16.22 -28.24
N LEU A 42 31.17 -15.45 -27.60
CA LEU A 42 30.13 -15.97 -26.72
C LEU A 42 29.24 -16.99 -27.44
N VAL A 43 28.74 -16.63 -28.63
CA VAL A 43 27.90 -17.53 -29.44
C VAL A 43 28.64 -18.82 -29.80
N ARG A 44 29.93 -18.75 -30.12
CA ARG A 44 30.75 -19.94 -30.43
C ARG A 44 30.91 -20.83 -29.19
N ALA A 45 31.19 -20.24 -28.03
CA ALA A 45 31.32 -20.98 -26.78
C ALA A 45 30.02 -21.69 -26.38
N LEU A 46 28.88 -21.00 -26.45
CA LEU A 46 27.55 -21.57 -26.20
C LEU A 46 27.20 -22.69 -27.20
N ARG A 47 27.56 -22.53 -28.47
CA ARG A 47 27.38 -23.59 -29.49
C ARG A 47 28.21 -24.83 -29.17
N ASN A 48 29.48 -24.65 -28.78
CA ASN A 48 30.35 -25.78 -28.43
C ASN A 48 29.81 -26.54 -27.21
N LEU A 49 29.35 -25.81 -26.18
CA LEU A 49 28.69 -26.41 -25.02
C LEU A 49 27.45 -27.24 -25.43
N LEU A 50 26.64 -26.71 -26.34
CA LEU A 50 25.46 -27.43 -26.83
C LEU A 50 25.85 -28.66 -27.68
N VAL A 51 26.94 -28.60 -28.44
CA VAL A 51 27.45 -29.74 -29.22
C VAL A 51 27.91 -30.86 -28.29
N ASP A 52 28.65 -30.52 -27.24
CA ASP A 52 29.10 -31.45 -26.21
C ASP A 52 27.90 -32.11 -25.51
N PHE A 53 26.95 -31.31 -25.00
CA PHE A 53 25.72 -31.82 -24.38
C PHE A 53 24.89 -32.74 -25.27
N ARG A 54 24.86 -32.49 -26.59
CA ARG A 54 24.11 -33.32 -27.55
C ARG A 54 24.73 -34.70 -27.79
N GLY A 55 25.98 -34.91 -27.42
CA GLY A 55 26.68 -36.17 -27.62
C GLY A 55 26.10 -37.28 -26.74
N ASP A 56 26.11 -37.07 -25.42
CA ASP A 56 25.74 -38.06 -24.42
C ASP A 56 24.83 -37.52 -23.30
N GLY A 57 24.40 -36.26 -23.39
CA GLY A 57 23.61 -35.60 -22.35
C GLY A 57 24.43 -35.12 -21.15
N ALA A 58 25.76 -35.14 -21.22
CA ALA A 58 26.67 -34.58 -20.22
C ALA A 58 27.38 -33.33 -20.75
N VAL A 59 27.90 -32.50 -19.85
CA VAL A 59 28.80 -31.40 -20.21
C VAL A 59 30.19 -31.62 -19.63
N SER A 60 31.19 -31.48 -20.50
CA SER A 60 32.60 -31.69 -20.26
C SER A 60 33.27 -30.35 -20.00
N GLY A 61 33.71 -30.12 -18.76
CA GLY A 61 34.44 -28.90 -18.43
C GLY A 61 35.25 -29.00 -17.15
N VAL A 62 35.86 -27.87 -16.79
CA VAL A 62 36.75 -27.78 -15.64
C VAL A 62 35.92 -27.84 -14.35
N THR A 63 36.22 -28.83 -13.50
CA THR A 63 35.57 -29.05 -12.21
C THR A 63 36.30 -28.41 -11.03
N SER A 64 37.49 -27.85 -11.25
CA SER A 64 38.26 -27.13 -10.24
C SER A 64 37.88 -25.65 -10.16
N ALA A 65 37.94 -25.10 -8.95
CA ALA A 65 37.75 -23.67 -8.73
C ALA A 65 38.84 -22.86 -9.46
N SER A 66 38.44 -21.77 -10.14
CA SER A 66 39.37 -20.84 -10.77
C SER A 66 38.76 -19.46 -10.89
N SER A 67 39.58 -18.41 -10.80
CA SER A 67 39.18 -17.02 -11.03
C SER A 67 39.24 -16.67 -12.53
N SER A 68 38.56 -15.59 -12.93
CA SER A 68 38.64 -15.00 -14.26
C SER A 68 38.42 -13.50 -14.18
N SER A 69 39.09 -12.73 -15.05
CA SER A 69 38.80 -11.31 -15.28
C SER A 69 37.78 -11.10 -16.41
N GLU A 70 37.41 -12.16 -17.13
CA GLU A 70 36.33 -12.17 -18.13
C GLU A 70 35.01 -12.62 -17.50
N ASP A 71 33.89 -12.45 -18.21
CA ASP A 71 32.59 -12.92 -17.75
C ASP A 71 32.57 -14.45 -17.67
N VAL A 72 31.97 -14.95 -16.58
CA VAL A 72 31.90 -16.38 -16.27
C VAL A 72 30.47 -16.86 -16.45
N PHE A 73 30.29 -17.89 -17.28
CA PHE A 73 29.04 -18.61 -17.44
C PHE A 73 29.21 -20.04 -16.97
N ALA A 74 28.29 -20.52 -16.15
CA ALA A 74 28.30 -21.88 -15.61
C ALA A 74 27.13 -22.70 -16.16
N SER A 75 27.36 -23.98 -16.42
CA SER A 75 26.35 -24.91 -16.94
C SER A 75 26.46 -26.25 -16.23
N LEU A 76 25.35 -26.74 -15.71
CA LEU A 76 25.27 -27.99 -14.96
C LEU A 76 24.26 -28.90 -15.66
N ALA A 77 24.61 -30.18 -15.83
CA ALA A 77 23.72 -31.20 -16.38
C ALA A 77 23.66 -32.39 -15.41
N SER A 78 22.47 -32.91 -15.14
CA SER A 78 22.34 -34.20 -14.43
C SER A 78 22.93 -35.31 -15.28
N ARG A 79 23.32 -36.43 -14.66
CA ARG A 79 23.56 -37.65 -15.46
C ARG A 79 22.28 -38.04 -16.21
N PRO A 80 22.39 -38.65 -17.41
CA PRO A 80 21.23 -39.17 -18.13
C PRO A 80 20.43 -40.15 -17.27
N VAL A 81 19.12 -39.95 -17.20
CA VAL A 81 18.19 -40.86 -16.50
C VAL A 81 17.35 -41.58 -17.55
N GLU A 82 17.43 -42.91 -17.57
CA GLU A 82 16.61 -43.73 -18.46
C GLU A 82 15.21 -43.95 -17.84
N LEU A 83 14.17 -43.46 -18.51
CA LEU A 83 12.78 -43.67 -18.12
C LEU A 83 12.17 -44.84 -18.92
N LYS A 84 11.74 -45.88 -18.20
CA LYS A 84 10.92 -46.95 -18.78
C LYS A 84 9.50 -46.46 -19.07
N PRO A 85 8.77 -47.09 -20.01
CA PRO A 85 7.35 -46.77 -20.24
C PRO A 85 6.54 -46.83 -18.94
N GLY A 86 5.85 -45.73 -18.62
CA GLY A 86 5.03 -45.61 -17.40
C GLY A 86 5.79 -45.29 -16.10
N SER A 87 7.12 -45.13 -16.15
CA SER A 87 7.90 -44.71 -14.97
C SER A 87 8.05 -43.19 -14.89
N SER A 88 8.26 -42.69 -13.67
CA SER A 88 8.57 -41.29 -13.38
C SER A 88 9.79 -41.20 -12.47
N THR A 89 10.52 -40.09 -12.57
CA THR A 89 11.62 -39.74 -11.66
C THR A 89 11.51 -38.27 -11.32
N ASP A 90 11.97 -37.89 -10.13
CA ASP A 90 12.13 -36.50 -9.75
C ASP A 90 13.60 -36.10 -9.85
N VAL A 91 13.85 -34.86 -10.27
CA VAL A 91 15.19 -34.28 -10.35
C VAL A 91 15.13 -32.87 -9.77
N ASP A 92 15.85 -32.64 -8.67
CA ASP A 92 15.78 -31.39 -7.93
C ASP A 92 16.90 -30.43 -8.29
N TRP A 93 16.50 -29.25 -8.73
CA TRP A 93 17.39 -28.16 -9.06
C TRP A 93 17.14 -26.99 -8.12
N VAL A 94 18.22 -26.35 -7.69
CA VAL A 94 18.17 -25.13 -6.90
C VAL A 94 19.00 -24.05 -7.58
N ILE A 95 18.37 -22.90 -7.81
CA ILE A 95 19.06 -21.65 -8.12
C ILE A 95 19.04 -20.82 -6.84
N ALA A 96 20.21 -20.48 -6.31
CA ALA A 96 20.35 -19.76 -5.06
C ALA A 96 21.31 -18.59 -5.22
N TRP A 97 21.06 -17.51 -4.50
CA TRP A 97 21.93 -16.34 -4.47
C TRP A 97 22.14 -15.84 -3.04
N TYR A 98 23.27 -15.18 -2.84
CA TYR A 98 23.61 -14.49 -1.60
C TYR A 98 24.47 -13.28 -1.98
N PHE A 99 23.90 -12.07 -1.97
CA PHE A 99 24.57 -10.82 -2.33
C PHE A 99 24.53 -9.86 -1.14
N PRO A 100 25.52 -9.87 -0.24
CA PRO A 100 25.42 -9.12 1.02
C PRO A 100 25.74 -7.63 0.84
N ASN A 101 26.41 -7.20 -0.23
CA ASN A 101 26.84 -5.80 -0.38
C ASN A 101 25.79 -4.90 -1.05
N HIS A 102 24.58 -4.90 -0.49
CA HIS A 102 23.53 -4.00 -0.94
C HIS A 102 23.76 -2.59 -0.40
N VAL A 103 23.98 -1.64 -1.31
CA VAL A 103 24.23 -0.22 -1.01
C VAL A 103 23.06 0.61 -1.52
N ASP A 104 22.55 1.50 -0.68
CA ASP A 104 21.41 2.36 -0.99
C ASP A 104 21.83 3.63 -1.77
N ALA A 105 20.87 4.48 -2.12
CA ALA A 105 21.17 5.72 -2.87
C ALA A 105 21.93 6.79 -2.06
N ALA A 106 22.01 6.66 -0.73
CA ALA A 106 22.85 7.50 0.13
C ALA A 106 24.30 6.97 0.24
N GLY A 107 24.61 5.86 -0.43
CA GLY A 107 25.91 5.21 -0.37
C GLY A 107 26.14 4.38 0.90
N GLN A 108 25.08 4.09 1.66
CA GLN A 108 25.14 3.28 2.88
C GLN A 108 24.92 1.80 2.55
N ARG A 109 25.72 0.91 3.14
CA ARG A 109 25.50 -0.53 3.03
C ARG A 109 24.36 -0.94 3.96
N VAL A 110 23.21 -1.28 3.38
CA VAL A 110 21.99 -1.71 4.10
C VAL A 110 21.82 -3.24 4.14
N GLY A 111 22.51 -3.96 3.25
CA GLY A 111 22.42 -5.42 3.17
C GLY A 111 21.00 -5.95 2.89
N HIS A 112 20.80 -7.24 3.19
CA HIS A 112 19.52 -7.93 3.09
C HIS A 112 19.22 -8.75 4.35
N TYR A 113 17.93 -8.89 4.66
CA TYR A 113 17.48 -9.61 5.85
C TYR A 113 17.90 -11.08 5.90
N TYR A 114 18.08 -11.74 4.75
CA TYR A 114 18.52 -13.14 4.71
C TYR A 114 19.92 -13.34 5.29
N GLU A 115 20.74 -12.28 5.41
CA GLU A 115 22.06 -12.33 6.03
C GLU A 115 22.01 -12.62 7.53
N ASN A 116 20.84 -12.49 8.17
CA ASN A 116 20.63 -12.87 9.56
C ASN A 116 20.48 -14.40 9.74
N PHE A 117 20.25 -15.13 8.65
CA PHE A 117 20.05 -16.59 8.67
C PHE A 117 21.17 -17.36 7.97
N PHE A 118 21.79 -16.74 6.96
CA PHE A 118 22.78 -17.37 6.12
C PHE A 118 24.06 -16.55 6.06
N SER A 119 25.21 -17.21 6.07
CA SER A 119 26.52 -16.56 5.87
C SER A 119 27.06 -16.70 4.44
N GLY A 120 26.34 -17.37 3.56
CA GLY A 120 26.76 -17.63 2.18
C GLY A 120 25.76 -18.51 1.42
N VAL A 121 25.93 -18.57 0.10
CA VAL A 121 25.00 -19.27 -0.81
C VAL A 121 24.94 -20.78 -0.54
N GLU A 122 25.99 -21.39 -0.01
CA GLU A 122 25.99 -22.81 0.40
C GLU A 122 24.89 -23.12 1.41
N GLN A 123 24.77 -22.31 2.47
CA GLN A 123 23.74 -22.53 3.48
C GLN A 123 22.33 -22.30 2.91
N VAL A 124 22.18 -21.42 1.93
CA VAL A 124 20.91 -21.22 1.20
C VAL A 124 20.54 -22.48 0.41
N ILE A 125 21.51 -23.08 -0.29
CA ILE A 125 21.32 -24.34 -1.02
C ILE A 125 20.96 -25.47 -0.06
N ASP A 126 21.73 -25.63 1.01
CA ASP A 126 21.50 -26.68 2.01
C ASP A 126 20.12 -26.55 2.64
N TYR A 127 19.70 -25.32 2.96
CA TYR A 127 18.37 -25.04 3.47
C TYR A 127 17.27 -25.39 2.46
N ALA A 128 17.41 -24.95 1.20
CA ALA A 128 16.42 -25.21 0.16
C ALA A 128 16.24 -26.70 -0.14
N LEU A 129 17.34 -27.46 -0.19
CA LEU A 129 17.31 -28.91 -0.43
C LEU A 129 16.80 -29.68 0.78
N SER A 130 17.29 -29.36 1.99
CA SER A 130 16.92 -30.08 3.22
C SER A 130 15.47 -29.87 3.63
N ASN A 131 14.87 -28.73 3.26
CA ASN A 131 13.49 -28.37 3.62
C ASN A 131 12.53 -28.38 2.42
N ARG A 132 12.94 -28.94 1.25
CA ARG A 132 12.17 -28.92 0.00
C ARG A 132 10.72 -29.36 0.18
N ASP A 133 10.53 -30.51 0.83
CA ASP A 133 9.19 -31.11 0.95
C ASP A 133 8.29 -30.27 1.85
N GLU A 134 8.82 -29.74 2.97
CA GLU A 134 8.10 -28.82 3.83
C GLU A 134 7.71 -27.53 3.08
N LEU A 135 8.68 -26.89 2.39
CA LEU A 135 8.44 -25.67 1.62
C LEU A 135 7.37 -25.90 0.54
N ARG A 136 7.45 -27.02 -0.18
CA ARG A 136 6.48 -27.40 -1.22
C ARG A 136 5.10 -27.64 -0.64
N GLU A 137 4.98 -28.38 0.46
CA GLU A 137 3.69 -28.64 1.10
C GLU A 137 3.06 -27.37 1.68
N ARG A 138 3.85 -26.47 2.26
CA ARG A 138 3.37 -25.15 2.71
C ARG A 138 2.77 -24.33 1.55
N VAL A 139 3.47 -24.25 0.42
CA VAL A 139 2.98 -23.55 -0.78
C VAL A 139 1.71 -24.21 -1.33
N LYS A 140 1.66 -25.54 -1.42
CA LYS A 140 0.46 -26.27 -1.85
C LYS A 140 -0.73 -26.02 -0.92
N LYS A 141 -0.52 -26.02 0.39
CA LYS A 141 -1.57 -25.77 1.38
C LYS A 141 -2.13 -24.36 1.25
N PHE A 142 -1.25 -23.36 1.14
CA PHE A 142 -1.63 -21.98 0.89
C PHE A 142 -2.47 -21.85 -0.40
N SER A 143 -1.95 -22.36 -1.52
CA SER A 143 -2.65 -22.34 -2.81
C SER A 143 -4.00 -23.04 -2.74
N SER A 144 -4.05 -24.25 -2.17
CA SER A 144 -5.30 -25.02 -2.07
C SER A 144 -6.39 -24.27 -1.32
N VAL A 145 -6.04 -23.54 -0.24
CA VAL A 145 -7.02 -22.75 0.53
C VAL A 145 -7.45 -21.50 -0.22
N MET A 146 -6.54 -20.83 -0.93
CA MET A 146 -6.89 -19.65 -1.73
C MET A 146 -7.82 -19.98 -2.90
N TYR A 147 -7.76 -21.19 -3.45
CA TYR A 147 -8.56 -21.65 -4.59
C TYR A 147 -9.79 -22.49 -4.20
N ASN A 148 -9.84 -23.03 -2.97
CA ASN A 148 -11.01 -23.76 -2.48
C ASN A 148 -12.11 -22.80 -2.01
N VAL A 149 -12.83 -22.23 -2.97
CA VAL A 149 -13.78 -21.13 -2.75
C VAL A 149 -15.17 -21.48 -3.27
N SER A 150 -16.23 -20.91 -2.68
CA SER A 150 -17.61 -21.05 -3.14
C SER A 150 -18.05 -19.94 -4.11
N TYR A 151 -17.18 -18.96 -4.38
CA TYR A 151 -17.40 -17.86 -5.31
C TYR A 151 -16.68 -18.07 -6.65
N PRO A 152 -16.94 -17.25 -7.69
CA PRO A 152 -16.31 -17.45 -8.99
C PRO A 152 -14.79 -17.54 -8.93
N SER A 153 -14.20 -18.55 -9.57
CA SER A 153 -12.77 -18.86 -9.49
C SER A 153 -11.86 -17.72 -9.97
N TYR A 154 -12.35 -16.88 -10.90
CA TYR A 154 -11.60 -15.73 -11.39
C TYR A 154 -11.21 -14.76 -10.27
N VAL A 155 -11.98 -14.70 -9.18
CA VAL A 155 -11.66 -13.85 -8.01
C VAL A 155 -10.42 -14.40 -7.30
N ALA A 156 -10.31 -15.73 -7.16
CA ALA A 156 -9.13 -16.37 -6.59
C ALA A 156 -7.89 -16.14 -7.47
N ASP A 157 -8.02 -16.30 -8.79
CA ASP A 157 -6.95 -15.98 -9.74
C ASP A 157 -6.50 -14.51 -9.58
N LEU A 158 -7.46 -13.59 -9.53
CA LEU A 158 -7.21 -12.14 -9.51
C LEU A 158 -6.47 -11.70 -8.25
N VAL A 159 -6.90 -12.20 -7.08
CA VAL A 159 -6.28 -11.89 -5.79
C VAL A 159 -4.90 -12.53 -5.69
N THR A 160 -4.78 -13.82 -6.02
CA THR A 160 -3.50 -14.54 -5.87
C THR A 160 -2.43 -14.05 -6.83
N ALA A 161 -2.79 -13.55 -8.01
CA ALA A 161 -1.84 -12.95 -8.94
C ALA A 161 -1.08 -11.75 -8.33
N GLN A 162 -1.72 -10.96 -7.46
CA GLN A 162 -1.10 -9.79 -6.84
C GLN A 162 -0.02 -10.14 -5.82
N LEU A 163 -0.05 -11.35 -5.24
CA LEU A 163 1.00 -11.83 -4.34
C LEU A 163 2.36 -11.93 -5.03
N THR A 164 2.39 -12.07 -6.36
CA THR A 164 3.64 -12.09 -7.13
C THR A 164 4.36 -10.74 -7.14
N SER A 165 3.67 -9.65 -6.80
CA SER A 165 4.24 -8.30 -6.72
C SER A 165 5.04 -8.09 -5.44
N LEU A 166 4.69 -8.73 -4.33
CA LEU A 166 5.39 -8.59 -3.05
C LEU A 166 6.92 -8.80 -3.19
N PRO A 167 7.43 -9.97 -3.64
CA PRO A 167 8.87 -10.17 -3.75
C PRO A 167 9.55 -9.29 -4.81
N LYS A 168 8.79 -8.69 -5.75
CA LYS A 168 9.33 -7.82 -6.80
C LYS A 168 9.51 -6.38 -6.33
N LEU A 169 8.68 -5.93 -5.40
CA LEU A 169 8.58 -4.52 -4.99
C LEU A 169 9.15 -4.27 -3.59
N THR A 170 9.43 -5.30 -2.80
CA THR A 170 9.84 -5.10 -1.41
C THR A 170 11.34 -5.18 -1.20
N TRP A 171 11.86 -4.30 -0.35
CA TRP A 171 13.15 -4.42 0.32
C TRP A 171 12.95 -4.73 1.80
N LEU A 172 13.78 -5.64 2.30
CA LEU A 172 13.96 -5.85 3.73
C LEU A 172 15.45 -5.82 4.02
N THR A 173 15.91 -4.73 4.64
CA THR A 173 17.34 -4.53 4.95
C THR A 173 17.79 -5.51 6.03
N ARG A 174 19.10 -5.63 6.24
CA ARG A 174 19.64 -6.50 7.30
C ARG A 174 19.10 -6.12 8.68
N GLU A 175 18.90 -4.83 8.92
CA GLU A 175 18.40 -4.25 10.16
C GLU A 175 16.87 -4.31 10.30
N GLY A 176 16.16 -4.73 9.24
CA GLY A 176 14.70 -4.90 9.26
C GLY A 176 13.89 -3.68 8.82
N HIS A 177 14.50 -2.71 8.13
CA HIS A 177 13.73 -1.66 7.45
C HIS A 177 12.98 -2.25 6.26
N PHE A 178 11.67 -1.98 6.19
CA PHE A 178 10.79 -2.53 5.17
C PHE A 178 10.35 -1.45 4.19
N GLY A 179 10.83 -1.57 2.96
CA GLY A 179 10.57 -0.64 1.86
C GLY A 179 9.71 -1.31 0.80
N VAL A 180 8.69 -0.62 0.29
CA VAL A 180 7.85 -1.09 -0.81
C VAL A 180 7.91 -0.07 -1.93
N TRP A 181 8.46 -0.45 -3.07
CA TRP A 181 8.46 0.36 -4.28
C TRP A 181 7.02 0.67 -4.70
N GLU A 182 6.76 1.92 -5.02
CA GLU A 182 5.46 2.37 -5.53
C GLU A 182 5.07 1.61 -6.79
N GLY A 183 5.96 1.62 -7.78
CA GLY A 183 5.93 0.83 -9.01
C GLY A 183 7.36 0.46 -9.42
N GLY A 184 7.52 -0.52 -10.32
CA GLY A 184 8.83 -0.77 -10.90
C GLY A 184 9.15 -2.21 -11.30
N PRO A 185 10.41 -2.66 -11.06
CA PRO A 185 11.37 -2.10 -10.09
C PRO A 185 12.00 -0.74 -10.49
N GLY A 186 11.98 0.24 -9.56
CA GLY A 186 12.76 1.48 -9.63
C GLY A 186 12.01 2.80 -9.84
N CYS A 187 10.67 2.84 -9.83
CA CYS A 187 9.89 4.07 -10.02
C CYS A 187 9.23 4.60 -8.73
N CYS A 188 9.09 5.93 -8.68
CA CYS A 188 8.47 6.82 -7.66
C CYS A 188 8.85 6.71 -6.17
N GLY A 189 9.71 5.76 -5.78
CA GLY A 189 10.31 5.69 -4.44
C GLY A 189 9.79 4.54 -3.60
N PHE A 190 10.43 4.29 -2.45
CA PHE A 190 9.88 3.41 -1.45
C PHE A 190 8.83 4.12 -0.65
N ASN A 191 7.88 3.34 -0.18
CA ASN A 191 7.05 3.73 0.93
C ASN A 191 6.29 5.03 0.64
N THR A 192 5.88 5.23 -0.63
CA THR A 192 5.01 6.32 -1.02
C THR A 192 3.72 6.24 -0.22
N VAL A 193 3.54 7.15 0.73
CA VAL A 193 2.54 7.02 1.82
C VAL A 193 1.12 6.94 1.26
N ASP A 194 0.80 7.72 0.22
CA ASP A 194 -0.52 7.69 -0.40
C ASP A 194 -0.81 6.42 -1.21
N VAL A 195 0.23 5.69 -1.62
CA VAL A 195 0.09 4.37 -2.25
C VAL A 195 0.05 3.26 -1.21
N MET A 196 0.80 3.42 -0.10
CA MET A 196 0.71 2.53 1.05
C MET A 196 -0.69 2.46 1.63
N LEU A 197 -1.44 3.57 1.62
CA LEU A 197 -2.84 3.63 2.04
C LEU A 197 -3.66 2.49 1.42
N TRP A 198 -3.31 2.04 0.23
CA TRP A 198 -4.01 0.93 -0.42
C TRP A 198 -3.24 -0.36 -0.23
N ALA A 199 -1.94 -0.36 -0.51
CA ALA A 199 -1.13 -1.57 -0.50
C ALA A 199 -1.11 -2.25 0.88
N PHE A 200 -0.99 -1.46 1.96
CA PHE A 200 -0.82 -1.99 3.31
C PHE A 200 -2.11 -2.54 3.91
N THR A 201 -3.28 -2.18 3.39
CA THR A 201 -4.54 -2.85 3.75
C THR A 201 -4.50 -4.35 3.46
N GLY A 202 -3.76 -4.74 2.42
CA GLY A 202 -3.46 -6.13 2.09
C GLY A 202 -2.29 -6.70 2.88
N VAL A 203 -1.15 -6.00 2.87
CA VAL A 203 0.11 -6.48 3.48
C VAL A 203 -0.03 -6.73 4.97
N VAL A 204 -0.77 -5.87 5.70
CA VAL A 204 -0.94 -5.99 7.16
C VAL A 204 -1.57 -7.33 7.57
N ASN A 205 -2.41 -7.91 6.71
CA ASN A 205 -3.07 -9.19 7.01
C ASN A 205 -2.10 -10.38 6.94
N MET A 206 -0.98 -10.25 6.23
CA MET A 206 0.03 -11.30 6.07
C MET A 206 1.31 -11.02 6.88
N TYR A 207 1.74 -9.77 6.93
CA TYR A 207 3.02 -9.36 7.52
C TYR A 207 2.86 -8.09 8.37
N PRO A 208 2.05 -8.12 9.44
CA PRO A 208 1.74 -6.92 10.22
C PRO A 208 2.98 -6.27 10.87
N GLU A 209 3.98 -7.06 11.25
CA GLU A 209 5.25 -6.55 11.80
C GLU A 209 6.04 -5.70 10.79
N LEU A 210 5.99 -6.06 9.50
CA LEU A 210 6.65 -5.29 8.44
C LEU A 210 5.94 -3.95 8.21
N VAL A 211 4.61 -3.93 8.30
CA VAL A 211 3.83 -2.68 8.25
C VAL A 211 4.16 -1.77 9.44
N LYS A 212 4.28 -2.32 10.66
CA LYS A 212 4.75 -1.54 11.82
C LYS A 212 6.13 -0.93 11.59
N ALA A 213 7.07 -1.70 11.04
CA ALA A 213 8.42 -1.21 10.72
C ALA A 213 8.38 -0.04 9.73
N ALA A 214 7.62 -0.18 8.63
CA ALA A 214 7.47 0.89 7.64
C ALA A 214 6.80 2.15 8.23
N VAL A 215 5.77 2.01 9.07
CA VAL A 215 5.14 3.15 9.78
C VAL A 215 6.14 3.83 10.70
N LYS A 216 6.93 3.07 11.48
CA LYS A 216 7.99 3.65 12.33
C LYS A 216 8.99 4.43 11.49
N ASP A 217 9.42 3.87 10.36
CA ASP A 217 10.32 4.55 9.44
C ASP A 217 9.74 5.89 8.99
N VAL A 218 8.49 5.94 8.51
CA VAL A 218 7.84 7.20 8.13
C VAL A 218 7.74 8.19 9.30
N THR A 219 7.35 7.74 10.50
CA THR A 219 7.21 8.62 11.68
C THR A 219 8.50 9.32 12.10
N ARG A 220 9.67 8.68 11.92
CA ARG A 220 10.99 9.27 12.23
C ARG A 220 11.34 10.48 11.36
N HIS A 221 10.66 10.63 10.23
CA HIS A 221 10.85 11.71 9.28
C HIS A 221 9.70 12.73 9.29
N ILE A 222 8.78 12.68 10.25
CA ILE A 222 7.80 13.77 10.42
C ILE A 222 8.54 15.10 10.57
N LEU A 223 8.10 16.08 9.77
CA LEU A 223 8.77 17.36 9.62
C LEU A 223 8.76 18.15 10.93
N ARG A 224 9.95 18.64 11.30
CA ARG A 224 10.24 19.38 12.53
C ARG A 224 11.38 20.38 12.29
N PRO A 225 11.58 21.38 13.18
CA PRO A 225 12.61 22.39 13.01
C PRO A 225 14.06 21.86 12.87
N ASP A 226 14.34 20.64 13.33
CA ASP A 226 15.66 20.00 13.19
C ASP A 226 15.92 19.42 11.78
N LYS A 227 14.88 19.30 10.95
CA LYS A 227 14.98 18.81 9.57
C LYS A 227 15.28 19.98 8.62
N HIS A 228 16.50 20.51 8.73
CA HIS A 228 16.94 21.69 7.98
C HIS A 228 16.76 21.57 6.46
N TYR A 229 16.58 22.74 5.87
CA TYR A 229 16.18 23.02 4.49
C TYR A 229 14.76 22.60 4.14
N TRP A 230 14.29 21.43 4.57
CA TRP A 230 12.88 21.05 4.40
C TRP A 230 11.96 21.90 5.26
N TYR A 231 12.32 22.08 6.53
CA TYR A 231 11.51 22.88 7.45
C TYR A 231 11.40 24.33 6.97
N GLU A 232 12.54 24.94 6.62
CA GLU A 232 12.60 26.31 6.10
C GLU A 232 11.80 26.47 4.80
N LEU A 233 11.91 25.52 3.87
CA LEU A 233 11.19 25.53 2.60
C LEU A 233 9.66 25.54 2.83
N PHE A 234 9.16 24.60 3.65
CA PHE A 234 7.72 24.48 3.89
C PHE A 234 7.19 25.53 4.87
N ALA A 235 8.03 26.11 5.72
CA ALA A 235 7.66 27.30 6.49
C ALA A 235 7.44 28.49 5.56
N LEU A 236 8.30 28.67 4.55
CA LEU A 236 8.16 29.74 3.57
C LEU A 236 7.13 29.46 2.46
N ALA A 237 6.52 28.27 2.42
CA ALA A 237 5.41 27.99 1.52
C ALA A 237 4.22 28.91 1.81
N TYR A 238 3.93 29.17 3.09
CA TYR A 238 2.81 30.03 3.52
C TYR A 238 3.01 31.50 3.08
N PRO A 239 2.03 32.11 2.39
CA PRO A 239 2.14 33.48 1.89
C PRO A 239 2.45 34.52 2.98
N GLU A 240 1.90 34.34 4.18
CA GLU A 240 2.12 35.20 5.34
C GLU A 240 3.58 35.14 5.80
N ASN A 241 4.16 33.94 5.84
CA ASN A 241 5.56 33.74 6.21
C ASN A 241 6.50 34.32 5.15
N MET A 242 6.25 34.03 3.87
CA MET A 242 7.04 34.58 2.76
C MET A 242 7.02 36.11 2.74
N SER A 243 5.88 36.72 3.06
CA SER A 243 5.74 38.18 3.10
C SER A 243 6.64 38.81 4.18
N LEU A 244 6.64 38.25 5.39
CA LEU A 244 7.50 38.71 6.48
C LEU A 244 8.98 38.42 6.20
N TYR A 245 9.29 37.27 5.61
CA TYR A 245 10.66 36.92 5.21
C TYR A 245 11.25 37.95 4.23
N ARG A 246 10.48 38.34 3.20
CA ARG A 246 10.88 39.39 2.25
C ARG A 246 11.06 40.74 2.93
N GLU A 247 10.24 41.07 3.93
CA GLU A 247 10.42 42.29 4.72
C GLU A 247 11.73 42.27 5.51
N MET A 248 12.03 41.15 6.20
CA MET A 248 13.27 40.99 6.95
C MET A 248 14.49 41.05 6.04
N LEU A 249 14.47 40.40 4.88
CA LEU A 249 15.57 40.45 3.89
C LEU A 249 15.87 41.86 3.37
N ARG A 250 14.84 42.71 3.20
CA ARG A 250 15.06 44.11 2.80
C ARG A 250 15.82 44.90 3.85
N ARG A 251 15.66 44.54 5.13
CA ARG A 251 16.32 45.19 6.26
C ARG A 251 17.72 44.61 6.53
N ASP A 252 17.86 43.29 6.38
CA ASP A 252 19.11 42.57 6.55
C ASP A 252 19.28 41.52 5.43
N PRO A 253 20.01 41.87 4.35
CA PRO A 253 20.26 40.94 3.25
C PRO A 253 21.21 39.80 3.61
N SER A 254 21.82 39.81 4.80
CA SER A 254 22.70 38.71 5.23
C SER A 254 21.92 37.44 5.61
N ILE A 255 20.63 37.55 5.93
CA ILE A 255 19.78 36.41 6.35
C ILE A 255 19.85 35.25 5.35
N GLN A 256 19.86 35.54 4.05
CA GLN A 256 19.91 34.49 3.01
C GLN A 256 21.29 33.87 2.78
N ASN A 257 22.37 34.46 3.32
CA ASN A 257 23.74 34.02 3.06
C ASN A 257 24.30 33.11 4.17
N TYR A 258 23.57 32.97 5.27
CA TYR A 258 24.01 32.26 6.47
C TYR A 258 22.87 31.35 6.97
N PRO A 259 23.01 30.01 6.91
CA PRO A 259 21.96 29.07 7.30
C PRO A 259 21.40 29.34 8.71
N GLU A 260 22.25 29.63 9.68
CA GLU A 260 21.84 29.92 11.05
C GLU A 260 21.00 31.19 11.17
N ARG A 261 21.27 32.21 10.35
CA ARG A 261 20.47 33.46 10.30
C ARG A 261 19.14 33.22 9.60
N LEU A 262 19.13 32.42 8.54
CA LEU A 262 17.91 32.00 7.86
C LEU A 262 16.98 31.26 8.82
N SER A 263 17.49 30.24 9.51
CA SER A 263 16.70 29.45 10.46
C SER A 263 16.20 30.31 11.63
N ALA A 264 17.03 31.22 12.16
CA ALA A 264 16.60 32.14 13.21
C ALA A 264 15.49 33.11 12.75
N ALA A 265 15.61 33.68 11.54
CA ALA A 265 14.58 34.54 10.97
C ALA A 265 13.27 33.78 10.75
N ILE A 266 13.34 32.55 10.21
CA ILE A 266 12.16 31.72 9.99
C ILE A 266 11.50 31.33 11.32
N ALA A 267 12.28 30.99 12.35
CA ALA A 267 11.73 30.72 13.69
C ALA A 267 10.98 31.93 14.27
N GLU A 268 11.50 33.15 14.09
CA GLU A 268 10.79 34.38 14.48
C GLU A 268 9.50 34.59 13.68
N ILE A 269 9.55 34.38 12.36
CA ILE A 269 8.39 34.50 11.47
C ILE A 269 7.29 33.54 11.88
N VAL A 270 7.62 32.25 12.05
CA VAL A 270 6.67 31.20 12.44
C VAL A 270 6.03 31.54 13.79
N LYS A 271 6.81 32.05 14.76
CA LYS A 271 6.28 32.51 16.04
C LYS A 271 5.28 33.67 15.90
N ARG A 272 5.48 34.56 14.92
CA ARG A 272 4.61 35.73 14.67
C ARG A 272 3.33 35.37 13.93
N THR A 273 3.39 34.45 12.97
CA THR A 273 2.25 34.10 12.11
C THR A 273 1.45 32.90 12.63
N GLY A 274 2.08 32.03 13.42
CA GLY A 274 1.52 30.73 13.80
C GLY A 274 1.48 29.70 12.66
N LYS A 275 1.98 30.04 11.46
CA LYS A 275 2.04 29.14 10.31
C LYS A 275 3.31 28.29 10.40
N ASP A 276 3.21 27.18 11.12
CA ASP A 276 4.31 26.24 11.39
C ASP A 276 4.06 24.90 10.65
N PRO A 277 4.98 24.47 9.76
CA PRO A 277 4.86 23.22 9.00
C PRO A 277 5.17 21.96 9.82
N THR A 278 5.48 22.07 11.11
CA THR A 278 5.70 20.92 11.99
C THR A 278 4.52 19.96 11.95
N GLY A 279 4.81 18.67 11.77
CA GLY A 279 3.80 17.61 11.68
C GLY A 279 3.47 17.16 10.25
N ARG A 280 4.07 17.76 9.22
CA ARG A 280 3.93 17.26 7.84
C ARG A 280 4.62 15.90 7.68
N VAL A 281 3.97 15.04 6.90
CA VAL A 281 4.42 13.66 6.62
C VAL A 281 5.19 13.66 5.29
N PRO A 282 6.32 12.92 5.19
CA PRO A 282 7.07 12.82 3.93
C PRO A 282 6.28 12.00 2.89
N HIS A 283 6.44 12.34 1.62
CA HIS A 283 5.84 11.62 0.49
C HIS A 283 6.37 10.20 0.35
N SER A 284 7.67 10.07 0.09
CA SER A 284 8.33 8.78 -0.13
C SER A 284 9.83 8.85 0.19
N PHE A 285 10.49 7.70 0.19
CA PHE A 285 11.93 7.55 0.33
C PHE A 285 12.60 7.27 -1.02
N ARG A 286 13.64 8.02 -1.39
CA ARG A 286 14.34 7.90 -2.68
C ARG A 286 15.44 6.84 -2.63
N ALA A 287 15.04 5.58 -2.75
CA ALA A 287 15.98 4.44 -2.79
C ALA A 287 16.93 4.35 -1.56
N SER A 288 16.55 4.99 -0.45
CA SER A 288 17.27 5.05 0.84
C SER A 288 16.28 5.58 1.88
N PHE A 289 16.23 4.96 3.07
CA PHE A 289 15.33 5.38 4.14
C PHE A 289 15.71 6.74 4.76
N ASP A 290 16.88 7.28 4.44
CA ASP A 290 17.33 8.60 4.91
C ASP A 290 17.07 9.74 3.90
N LEU A 291 16.73 9.40 2.64
CA LEU A 291 16.52 10.38 1.58
C LEU A 291 15.03 10.60 1.31
N ILE A 292 14.52 11.75 1.75
CA ILE A 292 13.12 12.14 1.56
C ILE A 292 12.93 12.80 0.19
N ASP A 293 11.81 12.47 -0.46
CA ASP A 293 11.40 13.10 -1.71
C ASP A 293 10.87 14.53 -1.52
N THR A 294 9.79 14.70 -0.74
CA THR A 294 9.11 15.98 -0.48
C THR A 294 8.14 15.88 0.70
N TYR A 295 7.52 17.00 1.10
CA TYR A 295 6.42 17.11 2.09
C TYR A 295 5.24 17.95 1.55
N ASP A 296 5.08 18.07 0.23
CA ASP A 296 4.11 18.96 -0.43
C ASP A 296 2.66 18.48 -0.38
N ARG A 297 2.41 17.25 0.06
CA ARG A 297 1.10 16.62 0.07
C ARG A 297 0.35 16.79 1.39
N ASN A 298 -0.96 17.05 1.35
CA ASN A 298 -1.78 17.28 2.54
C ASN A 298 -2.76 16.14 2.88
N ASP A 299 -2.89 15.14 2.01
CA ASP A 299 -3.56 13.86 2.28
C ASP A 299 -2.71 12.91 3.14
N LEU A 300 -1.38 13.00 3.06
CA LEU A 300 -0.48 12.07 3.78
C LEU A 300 -0.63 12.07 5.30
N MET A 301 -1.07 13.20 5.88
CA MET A 301 -1.25 13.30 7.32
C MET A 301 -2.31 12.30 7.81
N PRO A 302 -3.59 12.36 7.40
CA PRO A 302 -4.55 11.34 7.80
C PRO A 302 -4.20 9.92 7.34
N GLU A 303 -3.50 9.75 6.23
CA GLU A 303 -3.10 8.43 5.74
C GLU A 303 -2.09 7.76 6.67
N LEU A 304 -1.05 8.48 7.14
CA LEU A 304 -0.12 7.95 8.14
C LEU A 304 -0.84 7.56 9.43
N LEU A 305 -1.79 8.39 9.89
CA LEU A 305 -2.58 8.10 11.09
C LEU A 305 -3.37 6.80 10.92
N LEU A 306 -4.03 6.62 9.77
CA LEU A 306 -4.79 5.42 9.45
C LEU A 306 -3.89 4.18 9.29
N LEU A 307 -2.71 4.31 8.69
CA LEU A 307 -1.73 3.22 8.55
C LEU A 307 -1.18 2.77 9.92
N ALA A 308 -0.89 3.71 10.81
CA ALA A 308 -0.48 3.40 12.18
C ALA A 308 -1.58 2.62 12.93
N LEU A 309 -2.83 3.06 12.80
CA LEU A 309 -3.96 2.38 13.41
C LEU A 309 -4.24 1.01 12.78
N LEU A 310 -4.07 0.88 11.47
CA LEU A 310 -4.16 -0.40 10.77
C LEU A 310 -3.18 -1.42 11.35
N ALA A 311 -1.93 -1.03 11.56
CA ALA A 311 -0.92 -1.89 12.16
C ALA A 311 -1.22 -2.20 13.65
N TYR A 312 -1.68 -1.20 14.41
CA TYR A 312 -2.08 -1.37 15.81
C TYR A 312 -3.26 -2.33 15.97
N TYR A 313 -4.36 -2.14 15.24
CA TYR A 313 -5.55 -3.00 15.34
C TYR A 313 -5.28 -4.41 14.81
N ALA A 314 -4.45 -4.57 13.78
CA ALA A 314 -4.09 -5.90 13.30
C ALA A 314 -3.29 -6.70 14.34
N THR A 315 -2.41 -6.05 15.11
CA THR A 315 -1.50 -6.73 16.06
C THR A 315 -1.98 -6.72 17.51
N GLY A 316 -2.80 -5.76 17.90
CA GLY A 316 -3.08 -5.45 19.31
C GLY A 316 -1.88 -4.86 20.07
N ASP A 317 -0.85 -4.38 19.38
CA ASP A 317 0.40 -3.93 19.99
C ASP A 317 0.29 -2.49 20.53
N GLY A 318 -0.17 -2.36 21.77
CA GLY A 318 -0.25 -1.08 22.46
C GLY A 318 1.12 -0.44 22.76
N GLU A 319 2.21 -1.22 22.82
CA GLU A 319 3.57 -0.68 22.99
C GLU A 319 4.02 0.05 21.72
N PHE A 320 3.78 -0.56 20.56
CA PHE A 320 3.96 0.10 19.28
C PHE A 320 3.21 1.43 19.20
N LEU A 321 1.91 1.44 19.49
CA LEU A 321 1.13 2.68 19.41
C LEU A 321 1.66 3.74 20.39
N ARG A 322 1.94 3.38 21.65
CA ARG A 322 2.54 4.29 22.63
C ARG A 322 3.87 4.86 22.17
N SER A 323 4.71 4.06 21.51
CA SER A 323 6.03 4.48 21.07
C SER A 323 6.01 5.61 20.01
N ILE A 324 4.93 5.72 19.23
CA ILE A 324 4.77 6.73 18.18
C ILE A 324 3.65 7.74 18.48
N TRP A 325 2.92 7.60 19.59
CA TRP A 325 1.72 8.42 19.88
C TRP A 325 2.00 9.92 19.88
N GLY A 326 3.13 10.35 20.45
CA GLY A 326 3.54 11.76 20.46
C GLY A 326 3.79 12.31 19.05
N ASP A 327 4.34 11.48 18.15
CA ASP A 327 4.53 11.82 16.74
C ASP A 327 3.17 11.96 16.02
N LEU A 328 2.26 11.01 16.24
CA LEU A 328 0.91 11.07 15.66
C LEU A 328 0.12 12.31 16.14
N MET A 329 0.22 12.65 17.42
CA MET A 329 -0.38 13.89 17.94
C MET A 329 0.28 15.14 17.37
N THR A 330 1.59 15.11 17.08
CA THR A 330 2.29 16.19 16.36
C THR A 330 1.70 16.39 14.96
N VAL A 331 1.38 15.29 14.25
CA VAL A 331 0.69 15.33 12.94
C VAL A 331 -0.72 15.91 13.06
N VAL A 332 -1.50 15.48 14.06
CA VAL A 332 -2.88 15.96 14.28
C VAL A 332 -2.91 17.46 14.54
N GLU A 333 -2.12 17.94 15.50
CA GLU A 333 -2.10 19.36 15.86
C GLU A 333 -1.46 20.22 14.76
N GLY A 334 -0.46 19.67 14.07
CA GLY A 334 0.12 20.27 12.88
C GLY A 334 -0.91 20.49 11.77
N THR A 335 -1.66 19.45 11.42
CA THR A 335 -2.68 19.48 10.35
C THR A 335 -3.75 20.53 10.65
N ARG A 336 -4.29 20.54 11.87
CA ARG A 336 -5.31 21.52 12.30
C ARG A 336 -4.81 22.96 12.17
N ARG A 337 -3.57 23.22 12.61
CA ARG A 337 -2.97 24.55 12.55
C ARG A 337 -2.71 25.00 11.12
N GLN A 338 -2.38 24.07 10.23
CA GLN A 338 -1.99 24.35 8.85
C GLN A 338 -3.18 24.51 7.90
N HIS A 339 -4.23 23.69 8.08
CA HIS A 339 -5.26 23.46 7.07
C HIS A 339 -6.71 23.77 7.50
N ASP A 340 -6.96 24.33 8.69
CA ASP A 340 -8.31 24.72 9.15
C ASP A 340 -8.42 26.26 9.33
N SER A 341 -7.98 27.02 8.33
CA SER A 341 -8.03 28.48 8.35
C SER A 341 -9.44 29.05 8.16
N LEU A 342 -10.32 28.27 7.53
CA LEU A 342 -11.73 28.55 7.28
C LEU A 342 -12.63 28.14 8.47
N GLY A 343 -12.08 27.46 9.48
CA GLY A 343 -12.84 26.99 10.65
C GLY A 343 -13.88 25.93 10.30
N THR A 344 -13.61 25.12 9.28
CA THR A 344 -14.50 24.04 8.80
C THR A 344 -14.26 22.72 9.55
N GLY A 345 -13.12 22.59 10.23
CA GLY A 345 -12.66 21.34 10.82
C GLY A 345 -12.07 20.34 9.82
N LEU A 346 -11.97 20.71 8.54
CA LEU A 346 -11.49 19.88 7.43
C LEU A 346 -10.15 20.38 6.90
N ILE A 347 -9.49 19.54 6.11
CA ILE A 347 -8.25 19.91 5.43
C ILE A 347 -8.58 20.80 4.21
N GLU A 348 -7.89 21.93 4.13
CA GLU A 348 -7.94 22.85 2.99
C GLU A 348 -6.88 22.55 1.93
N HIS A 349 -7.28 22.69 0.66
CA HIS A 349 -6.45 22.67 -0.52
C HIS A 349 -6.36 24.06 -1.17
N TYR A 350 -5.16 24.39 -1.67
CA TYR A 350 -4.86 25.66 -2.32
C TYR A 350 -4.23 25.43 -3.69
N MET A 351 -4.45 26.35 -4.62
CA MET A 351 -3.75 26.30 -5.90
C MET A 351 -2.25 26.66 -5.74
N PRO A 352 -1.35 25.99 -6.45
CA PRO A 352 -1.57 24.73 -7.17
C PRO A 352 -1.68 23.53 -6.20
N SER A 353 -2.73 22.73 -6.37
CA SER A 353 -3.04 21.54 -5.56
C SER A 353 -2.59 20.23 -6.21
N ASP A 354 -1.93 20.32 -7.35
CA ASP A 354 -1.51 19.20 -8.21
C ASP A 354 -0.57 19.74 -9.31
N TYR A 355 0.01 18.85 -10.12
CA TYR A 355 1.00 19.21 -11.14
C TYR A 355 0.38 19.69 -12.48
N GLU A 356 -0.89 19.40 -12.75
CA GLU A 356 -1.60 19.84 -13.97
C GLU A 356 -2.46 21.10 -13.77
N GLY A 357 -2.95 21.34 -12.55
CA GLY A 357 -3.58 22.58 -12.09
C GLY A 357 -2.62 23.76 -12.00
N MET A 358 -1.36 23.58 -12.41
CA MET A 358 -0.43 24.68 -12.65
C MET A 358 -0.96 25.61 -13.74
N SER A 359 -0.58 26.89 -13.64
CA SER A 359 -1.12 27.96 -14.47
C SER A 359 -1.06 27.67 -15.99
N ARG A 360 -2.23 27.64 -16.65
CA ARG A 360 -2.32 27.56 -18.12
C ARG A 360 -1.54 28.70 -18.79
N VAL A 361 -1.52 29.87 -18.17
CA VAL A 361 -0.73 31.02 -18.64
C VAL A 361 0.76 30.69 -18.64
N ALA A 362 1.28 30.07 -17.57
CA ALA A 362 2.67 29.63 -17.50
C ALA A 362 3.00 28.58 -18.56
N ALA A 363 2.11 27.61 -18.76
CA ALA A 363 2.27 26.56 -19.76
C ALA A 363 2.30 27.14 -21.19
N GLU A 364 1.34 28.01 -21.52
CA GLU A 364 1.27 28.67 -22.84
C GLU A 364 2.46 29.60 -23.09
N ALA A 365 2.88 30.38 -22.10
CA ALA A 365 4.04 31.27 -22.22
C ALA A 365 5.33 30.49 -22.49
N SER A 366 5.48 29.34 -21.81
CA SER A 366 6.61 28.43 -22.03
C SER A 366 6.56 27.79 -23.41
N ALA A 367 5.40 27.26 -23.82
CA ALA A 367 5.22 26.58 -25.11
C ALA A 367 5.40 27.52 -26.32
N LYS A 368 5.01 28.79 -26.20
CA LYS A 368 5.18 29.81 -27.26
C LYS A 368 6.60 30.39 -27.32
N GLY A 369 7.53 29.89 -26.50
CA GLY A 369 8.92 30.38 -26.46
C GLY A 369 9.04 31.81 -25.95
N LEU A 370 8.04 32.32 -25.22
CA LEU A 370 8.06 33.68 -24.65
C LEU A 370 8.99 33.79 -23.43
N LEU A 371 9.36 32.64 -22.84
CA LEU A 371 10.29 32.53 -21.71
C LEU A 371 11.43 31.52 -22.03
N PRO A 372 12.34 31.83 -22.99
CA PRO A 372 13.44 30.94 -23.33
C PRO A 372 14.58 31.01 -22.29
N GLY A 373 15.29 29.90 -22.11
CA GLY A 373 16.52 29.85 -21.30
C GLY A 373 16.29 29.76 -19.78
N LEU A 374 17.04 30.56 -19.01
CA LEU A 374 17.15 30.49 -17.53
C LEU A 374 15.82 30.71 -16.78
N TYR A 375 14.84 31.37 -17.42
CA TYR A 375 13.52 31.69 -16.87
C TYR A 375 12.41 30.75 -17.37
N GLY A 376 12.79 29.55 -17.84
CA GLY A 376 11.87 28.55 -18.40
C GLY A 376 10.81 28.05 -17.41
N GLY A 377 10.07 27.01 -17.83
CA GLY A 377 8.78 26.59 -17.25
C GLY A 377 8.66 26.58 -15.72
N ASN A 378 9.70 26.22 -14.97
CA ASN A 378 9.65 26.20 -13.50
C ASN A 378 9.50 27.59 -12.85
N VAL A 379 10.14 28.63 -13.41
CA VAL A 379 9.98 30.00 -12.90
C VAL A 379 8.60 30.54 -13.25
N ALA A 380 8.15 30.33 -14.48
CA ALA A 380 6.81 30.70 -14.93
C ALA A 380 5.73 30.02 -14.08
N ARG A 381 5.91 28.73 -13.76
CA ARG A 381 5.04 27.96 -12.87
C ARG A 381 4.92 28.62 -11.51
N VAL A 382 6.02 28.98 -10.86
CA VAL A 382 5.99 29.63 -9.54
C VAL A 382 5.38 31.04 -9.61
N LEU A 383 5.66 31.81 -10.66
CA LEU A 383 5.19 33.20 -10.76
C LEU A 383 3.70 33.34 -11.08
N PHE A 384 3.14 32.43 -11.87
CA PHE A 384 1.78 32.54 -12.39
C PHE A 384 0.78 31.54 -11.79
N SER A 385 1.23 30.65 -10.91
CA SER A 385 0.35 29.64 -10.28
C SER A 385 0.01 30.01 -8.84
N GLY A 386 -1.28 30.21 -8.59
CA GLY A 386 -1.87 30.22 -7.25
C GLY A 386 -1.28 31.20 -6.23
N PRO A 387 -1.83 31.22 -5.00
CA PRO A 387 -1.25 31.97 -3.88
C PRO A 387 0.01 31.32 -3.30
N MET A 388 0.23 30.02 -3.54
CA MET A 388 1.30 29.23 -2.92
C MET A 388 2.60 29.26 -3.75
N TYR A 389 3.69 29.76 -3.15
CA TYR A 389 5.01 29.81 -3.80
C TYR A 389 5.67 28.44 -3.94
N VAL A 390 5.39 27.57 -2.97
CA VAL A 390 5.77 26.16 -2.93
C VAL A 390 4.48 25.39 -2.72
N MET A 391 4.26 24.35 -3.52
CA MET A 391 3.11 23.47 -3.36
C MET A 391 3.11 22.84 -1.95
N ASN A 392 1.97 22.88 -1.26
CA ASN A 392 1.81 22.30 0.07
C ASN A 392 0.44 21.64 0.30
N SER A 393 -0.32 21.45 -0.79
CA SER A 393 -1.63 20.81 -0.79
C SER A 393 -1.81 19.89 -2.00
N VAL A 394 -0.71 19.29 -2.45
CA VAL A 394 -0.76 18.18 -3.41
C VAL A 394 -1.46 16.99 -2.75
N ASN A 395 -2.00 16.08 -3.55
CA ASN A 395 -2.58 14.83 -3.07
C ASN A 395 -2.24 13.69 -4.03
N THR A 396 -2.65 12.46 -3.70
CA THR A 396 -2.40 11.25 -4.52
C THR A 396 -2.88 11.41 -5.95
N PHE A 397 -4.00 12.12 -6.16
CA PHE A 397 -4.45 12.55 -7.48
C PHE A 397 -3.66 13.78 -7.94
N ASP A 398 -2.37 13.58 -8.14
CA ASP A 398 -1.39 14.63 -8.42
C ASP A 398 -1.51 15.29 -9.81
N THR A 399 -2.54 14.94 -10.59
CA THR A 399 -3.00 15.68 -11.77
C THR A 399 -4.52 15.91 -11.81
N PHE A 400 -5.19 15.83 -10.66
CA PHE A 400 -6.61 16.17 -10.52
C PHE A 400 -6.80 17.18 -9.38
N SER A 401 -7.12 18.42 -9.74
CA SER A 401 -7.09 19.55 -8.83
C SER A 401 -8.20 19.51 -7.77
N LEU A 402 -7.82 19.79 -6.52
CA LEU A 402 -8.74 19.97 -5.39
C LEU A 402 -8.60 21.40 -4.85
N LEU A 403 -9.72 22.06 -4.56
CA LEU A 403 -9.70 23.44 -4.04
C LEU A 403 -10.65 23.62 -2.86
N GLY A 404 -10.19 24.30 -1.81
CA GLY A 404 -10.96 24.46 -0.58
C GLY A 404 -11.07 23.14 0.17
N VAL A 405 -12.28 22.74 0.56
CA VAL A 405 -12.50 21.46 1.24
C VAL A 405 -12.91 20.38 0.23
N ALA A 406 -12.27 19.22 0.31
CA ALA A 406 -12.48 18.11 -0.62
C ALA A 406 -13.01 16.86 0.08
N SER A 407 -13.78 16.06 -0.66
CA SER A 407 -14.44 14.86 -0.14
C SER A 407 -13.45 13.79 0.31
N PHE A 408 -12.42 13.52 -0.50
CA PHE A 408 -11.39 12.52 -0.22
C PHE A 408 -10.60 12.81 1.05
N THR A 409 -9.94 13.96 1.12
CA THR A 409 -9.11 14.33 2.28
C THR A 409 -9.96 14.62 3.52
N GLY A 410 -11.17 15.14 3.35
CA GLY A 410 -12.11 15.36 4.43
C GLY A 410 -12.58 14.08 5.11
N ASP A 411 -12.94 13.05 4.32
CA ASP A 411 -13.33 11.73 4.83
C ASP A 411 -12.15 11.02 5.53
N LEU A 412 -10.98 11.00 4.89
CA LEU A 412 -9.75 10.47 5.49
C LEU A 412 -9.44 11.12 6.84
N TRP A 413 -9.51 12.45 6.90
CA TRP A 413 -9.27 13.20 8.11
C TRP A 413 -10.25 12.86 9.22
N ALA A 414 -11.55 12.90 8.93
CA ALA A 414 -12.60 12.60 9.92
C ALA A 414 -12.48 11.16 10.47
N ALA A 415 -12.21 10.19 9.58
CA ALA A 415 -12.01 8.78 9.93
C ALA A 415 -10.74 8.55 10.75
N SER A 416 -9.63 9.19 10.37
CA SER A 416 -8.35 9.08 11.10
C SER A 416 -8.49 9.55 12.55
N LEU A 417 -9.13 10.70 12.77
CA LEU A 417 -9.40 11.25 14.10
C LEU A 417 -10.32 10.33 14.92
N LYS A 418 -11.36 9.77 14.29
CA LYS A 418 -12.27 8.81 14.94
C LYS A 418 -11.52 7.58 15.43
N ALA A 419 -10.70 7.02 14.55
CA ALA A 419 -9.96 5.80 14.83
C ALA A 419 -8.87 6.05 15.89
N MET A 420 -8.22 7.21 15.86
CA MET A 420 -7.29 7.64 16.91
C MET A 420 -7.99 7.84 18.25
N ALA A 421 -9.18 8.46 18.27
CA ALA A 421 -9.95 8.66 19.49
C ALA A 421 -10.31 7.33 20.16
N GLU A 422 -10.74 6.33 19.38
CA GLU A 422 -11.05 5.00 19.89
C GLU A 422 -9.80 4.27 20.39
N ALA A 423 -8.68 4.34 19.67
CA ALA A 423 -7.42 3.75 20.11
C ALA A 423 -6.91 4.40 21.41
N ALA A 424 -6.95 5.73 21.50
CA ALA A 424 -6.58 6.47 22.71
C ALA A 424 -7.45 6.08 23.90
N ARG A 425 -8.77 5.96 23.70
CA ARG A 425 -9.70 5.53 24.75
C ARG A 425 -9.39 4.11 25.25
N ARG A 426 -9.02 3.20 24.35
CA ARG A 426 -8.69 1.80 24.68
C ARG A 426 -7.37 1.66 25.42
N GLU A 427 -6.34 2.40 24.99
CA GLU A 427 -5.01 2.37 25.61
C GLU A 427 -4.86 3.31 26.81
N GLY A 428 -5.87 4.15 27.10
CA GLY A 428 -5.81 5.15 28.17
C GLY A 428 -4.85 6.31 27.85
N LEU A 429 -4.71 6.68 26.58
CA LEU A 429 -3.84 7.76 26.12
C LEU A 429 -4.53 9.12 26.22
N GLU A 430 -3.73 10.16 26.46
CA GLU A 430 -4.22 11.54 26.49
C GLU A 430 -4.76 11.98 25.11
N GLY A 431 -5.74 12.89 25.12
CA GLY A 431 -6.31 13.48 23.91
C GLY A 431 -7.52 12.76 23.32
N ALA A 432 -7.94 11.60 23.85
CA ALA A 432 -9.08 10.82 23.33
C ALA A 432 -10.37 11.65 23.13
N GLU A 433 -10.74 12.44 24.13
CA GLU A 433 -11.93 13.31 24.09
C GLU A 433 -11.80 14.46 23.10
N ALA A 434 -10.61 15.06 22.99
CA ALA A 434 -10.35 16.11 22.02
C ALA A 434 -10.43 15.56 20.59
N LEU A 435 -9.77 14.42 20.32
CA LEU A 435 -9.82 13.72 19.04
C LEU A 435 -11.25 13.36 18.64
N ARG A 436 -12.07 12.87 19.59
CA ARG A 436 -13.49 12.61 19.36
C ARG A 436 -14.22 13.87 18.91
N GLY A 437 -14.09 14.96 19.66
CA GLY A 437 -14.72 16.25 19.29
C GLY A 437 -14.20 16.82 17.96
N TYR A 438 -12.95 16.52 17.59
CA TYR A 438 -12.40 16.92 16.30
C TYR A 438 -13.02 16.11 15.16
N SER A 439 -13.14 14.80 15.34
CA SER A 439 -13.78 13.89 14.39
C SER A 439 -15.24 14.25 14.16
N GLU A 440 -16.01 14.49 15.22
CA GLU A 440 -17.43 14.90 15.13
C GLU A 440 -17.59 16.18 14.31
N ARG A 441 -16.76 17.20 14.59
CA ARG A 441 -16.76 18.44 13.79
C ARG A 441 -16.39 18.23 12.33
N ALA A 442 -15.41 17.38 12.05
CA ALA A 442 -14.99 17.07 10.69
C ALA A 442 -16.12 16.38 9.89
N TYR A 443 -16.77 15.37 10.46
CA TYR A 443 -17.92 14.71 9.81
C TYR A 443 -19.11 15.67 9.60
N ASP A 444 -19.43 16.49 10.60
CA ASP A 444 -20.48 17.50 10.48
C ASP A 444 -20.17 18.50 9.36
N GLY A 445 -18.93 18.96 9.28
CA GLY A 445 -18.44 19.83 8.20
C GLY A 445 -18.55 19.17 6.83
N LEU A 446 -18.09 17.92 6.71
CA LEU A 446 -18.11 17.14 5.46
C LEU A 446 -19.54 17.00 4.92
N VAL A 447 -20.47 16.58 5.78
CA VAL A 447 -21.88 16.44 5.40
C VAL A 447 -22.50 17.79 5.08
N LYS A 448 -22.29 18.81 5.91
CA LYS A 448 -22.90 20.13 5.70
C LYS A 448 -22.44 20.80 4.41
N ILE A 449 -21.16 20.63 4.05
CA ILE A 449 -20.55 21.36 2.94
C ILE A 449 -20.69 20.59 1.62
N LEU A 450 -20.40 19.28 1.61
CA LEU A 450 -20.22 18.52 0.37
C LEU A 450 -21.35 17.55 0.03
N TRP A 451 -22.18 17.11 1.01
CA TRP A 451 -23.29 16.21 0.71
C TRP A 451 -24.35 16.88 -0.17
N ASN A 452 -24.56 16.37 -1.39
CA ASN A 452 -25.49 16.95 -2.36
C ASN A 452 -26.88 16.29 -2.38
N GLY A 453 -27.09 15.26 -1.56
CA GLY A 453 -28.33 14.48 -1.51
C GLY A 453 -28.18 13.03 -1.97
N SER A 454 -27.15 12.69 -2.75
CA SER A 454 -26.87 11.32 -3.18
C SER A 454 -25.40 10.91 -3.04
N TYR A 455 -24.46 11.83 -3.19
CA TYR A 455 -23.02 11.64 -2.98
C TYR A 455 -22.37 12.92 -2.44
N PHE A 456 -21.06 12.89 -2.18
CA PHE A 456 -20.30 14.08 -1.80
C PHE A 456 -19.70 14.74 -3.05
N ASP A 457 -20.03 16.00 -3.27
CA ASP A 457 -19.37 16.83 -4.29
C ASP A 457 -17.84 16.80 -4.07
N ASP A 458 -17.06 16.74 -5.14
CA ASP A 458 -15.62 16.49 -5.07
C ASP A 458 -14.89 17.50 -4.19
N TRP A 459 -15.16 18.79 -4.42
CA TRP A 459 -14.70 19.86 -3.55
C TRP A 459 -15.56 21.13 -3.62
N TYR A 460 -15.45 21.96 -2.59
CA TYR A 460 -16.03 23.30 -2.53
C TYR A 460 -15.03 24.27 -1.91
N ASP A 461 -14.83 25.41 -2.56
CA ASP A 461 -14.01 26.49 -2.04
C ASP A 461 -14.87 27.67 -1.55
N PRO A 462 -14.97 27.88 -0.22
CA PRO A 462 -15.68 29.01 0.34
C PRO A 462 -15.09 30.38 -0.03
N VAL A 463 -13.81 30.43 -0.44
CA VAL A 463 -13.14 31.70 -0.78
C VAL A 463 -13.55 32.19 -2.17
N SER A 464 -13.42 31.35 -3.19
CA SER A 464 -13.82 31.68 -4.57
C SER A 464 -15.32 31.48 -4.83
N GLY A 465 -15.99 30.65 -4.05
CA GLY A 465 -17.36 30.22 -4.29
C GLY A 465 -17.49 29.15 -5.38
N LEU A 466 -16.38 28.68 -5.96
CA LEU A 466 -16.36 27.60 -6.94
C LEU A 466 -16.62 26.24 -6.29
N ARG A 467 -17.17 25.32 -7.08
CA ARG A 467 -17.55 23.98 -6.64
C ARG A 467 -17.32 22.99 -7.77
N ASP A 468 -16.73 21.86 -7.44
CA ASP A 468 -16.63 20.71 -8.33
C ASP A 468 -17.65 19.64 -7.92
N ARG A 469 -18.33 19.08 -8.91
CA ARG A 469 -19.40 18.09 -8.74
C ARG A 469 -19.02 16.73 -9.33
N ALA A 470 -17.73 16.51 -9.65
CA ALA A 470 -17.24 15.21 -10.04
C ALA A 470 -17.61 14.16 -8.98
N VAL A 471 -17.95 12.97 -9.44
CA VAL A 471 -18.12 11.80 -8.59
C VAL A 471 -16.75 11.17 -8.45
N LEU A 472 -16.08 11.42 -7.34
CA LEU A 472 -14.78 10.82 -7.06
C LEU A 472 -14.94 9.38 -6.52
N SER A 473 -14.23 8.42 -7.11
CA SER A 473 -14.26 7.01 -6.72
C SER A 473 -13.72 6.77 -5.30
N ALA A 474 -12.76 7.58 -4.86
CA ALA A 474 -12.12 7.47 -3.56
C ALA A 474 -12.80 8.30 -2.44
N GLN A 475 -13.97 8.91 -2.68
CA GLN A 475 -14.60 9.85 -1.75
C GLN A 475 -14.98 9.27 -0.35
N LEU A 476 -14.93 7.94 -0.17
CA LEU A 476 -15.27 7.22 1.07
C LEU A 476 -14.13 6.30 1.57
N THR A 477 -12.88 6.64 1.27
CA THR A 477 -11.72 5.83 1.63
C THR A 477 -11.50 5.73 3.15
N GLY A 478 -11.79 6.80 3.91
CA GLY A 478 -11.78 6.80 5.36
C GLY A 478 -12.84 5.88 5.97
N GLU A 479 -14.07 5.92 5.45
CA GLU A 479 -15.12 4.97 5.87
C GLU A 479 -14.76 3.51 5.56
N TRP A 480 -14.10 3.24 4.42
CA TRP A 480 -13.56 1.91 4.11
C TRP A 480 -12.53 1.47 5.16
N TYR A 481 -11.62 2.36 5.54
CA TYR A 481 -10.65 2.10 6.59
C TYR A 481 -11.30 1.78 7.93
N LEU A 482 -12.33 2.52 8.36
CA LEU A 482 -13.06 2.20 9.60
C LEU A 482 -13.62 0.76 9.57
N ARG A 483 -14.11 0.29 8.43
CA ARG A 483 -14.53 -1.11 8.26
C ARG A 483 -13.39 -2.10 8.44
N LEU A 484 -12.25 -1.84 7.82
CA LEU A 484 -11.06 -2.70 7.95
C LEU A 484 -10.55 -2.77 9.40
N LEU A 485 -10.67 -1.67 10.15
CA LEU A 485 -10.30 -1.58 11.56
C LEU A 485 -11.33 -2.19 12.52
N GLY A 486 -12.52 -2.58 12.02
CA GLY A 486 -13.62 -3.04 12.88
C GLY A 486 -14.27 -1.92 13.71
N ILE A 487 -14.10 -0.67 13.29
CA ILE A 487 -14.67 0.52 13.94
C ILE A 487 -16.00 0.87 13.24
N SER A 488 -16.98 1.34 14.01
CA SER A 488 -18.23 1.84 13.46
C SER A 488 -17.97 3.00 12.48
N LEU A 489 -18.77 3.08 11.42
CA LEU A 489 -18.76 4.19 10.48
C LEU A 489 -18.91 5.56 11.17
N GLY A 490 -18.33 6.59 10.58
CA GLY A 490 -18.56 7.97 11.01
C GLY A 490 -19.75 8.60 10.30
N LEU A 491 -19.99 8.18 9.05
CA LEU A 491 -21.16 8.59 8.28
C LEU A 491 -22.36 7.65 8.50
N ASP A 492 -23.54 8.18 8.21
CA ASP A 492 -24.76 7.38 8.13
C ASP A 492 -24.63 6.32 7.03
N GLN A 493 -24.96 5.06 7.36
CA GLN A 493 -24.77 3.92 6.45
C GLN A 493 -25.54 4.07 5.13
N ASP A 494 -26.72 4.71 5.14
CA ASP A 494 -27.50 4.89 3.92
C ASP A 494 -26.85 5.94 3.01
N LYS A 495 -26.18 6.96 3.57
CA LYS A 495 -25.36 7.90 2.77
C LYS A 495 -24.16 7.21 2.14
N VAL A 496 -23.45 6.37 2.89
CA VAL A 496 -22.32 5.58 2.39
C VAL A 496 -22.76 4.70 1.22
N ARG A 497 -23.86 3.94 1.40
CA ARG A 497 -24.43 3.12 0.32
C ARG A 497 -24.90 3.92 -0.87
N SER A 498 -25.52 5.09 -0.65
CA SER A 498 -25.96 5.98 -1.71
C SER A 498 -24.78 6.47 -2.55
N ALA A 499 -23.73 6.99 -1.90
CA ALA A 499 -22.53 7.47 -2.59
C ALA A 499 -21.80 6.36 -3.35
N LEU A 500 -21.65 5.15 -2.77
CA LEU A 500 -21.08 4.00 -3.47
C LEU A 500 -21.88 3.60 -4.72
N ARG A 501 -23.22 3.68 -4.67
CA ARG A 501 -24.05 3.44 -5.86
C ARG A 501 -23.84 4.49 -6.94
N GLU A 502 -23.66 5.76 -6.57
CA GLU A 502 -23.33 6.81 -7.54
C GLU A 502 -21.92 6.60 -8.12
N VAL A 503 -20.92 6.24 -7.31
CA VAL A 503 -19.59 5.86 -7.78
C VAL A 503 -19.67 4.74 -8.83
N TYR A 504 -20.36 3.64 -8.52
CA TYR A 504 -20.56 2.55 -9.49
C TYR A 504 -21.30 3.06 -10.74
N THR A 505 -22.44 3.71 -10.57
CA THR A 505 -23.32 4.11 -11.70
C THR A 505 -22.63 5.10 -12.64
N ARG A 506 -21.86 6.03 -12.10
CA ARG A 506 -21.28 7.14 -12.86
C ARG A 506 -19.90 6.79 -13.40
N ASN A 507 -19.08 6.12 -12.60
CA ASN A 507 -17.66 5.91 -12.90
C ASN A 507 -17.35 4.56 -13.55
N PHE A 508 -18.18 3.53 -13.38
CA PHE A 508 -17.86 2.19 -13.88
C PHE A 508 -18.17 2.02 -15.38
N ARG A 509 -17.21 1.47 -16.13
CA ARG A 509 -17.38 1.03 -17.52
C ARG A 509 -16.73 -0.35 -17.69
N ARG A 510 -17.49 -1.33 -18.18
CA ARG A 510 -17.08 -2.76 -18.21
C ARG A 510 -15.69 -3.06 -18.78
N TRP A 511 -15.21 -2.29 -19.75
CA TRP A 511 -13.92 -2.47 -20.40
C TRP A 511 -12.90 -1.36 -20.12
N GLU A 512 -13.30 -0.32 -19.39
CA GLU A 512 -12.43 0.79 -19.01
C GLU A 512 -12.17 0.82 -17.49
N GLY A 513 -12.87 0.00 -16.70
CA GLY A 513 -12.72 -0.04 -15.24
C GLY A 513 -13.60 0.96 -14.49
N LEU A 514 -13.27 1.19 -13.22
CA LEU A 514 -13.84 2.28 -12.43
C LEU A 514 -12.95 3.53 -12.59
N LEU A 515 -13.44 4.52 -13.32
CA LEU A 515 -12.71 5.78 -13.52
C LEU A 515 -12.57 6.55 -12.19
N ASN A 516 -11.48 7.28 -11.97
CA ASN A 516 -11.30 7.97 -10.70
C ASN A 516 -12.30 9.11 -10.48
N GLY A 517 -12.64 9.86 -11.52
CA GLY A 517 -13.56 11.00 -11.44
C GLY A 517 -14.41 11.14 -12.70
N THR A 518 -15.73 11.25 -12.54
CA THR A 518 -16.62 11.57 -13.67
C THR A 518 -17.55 12.73 -13.36
N TYR A 519 -17.83 13.55 -14.36
CA TYR A 519 -18.72 14.71 -14.25
C TYR A 519 -20.11 14.33 -14.77
N PRO A 520 -21.15 14.24 -13.92
CA PRO A 520 -22.48 13.84 -14.37
C PRO A 520 -23.05 14.77 -15.44
N GLY A 521 -23.40 14.22 -16.59
CA GLY A 521 -23.98 14.97 -17.71
C GLY A 521 -22.98 15.66 -18.63
N SER A 522 -21.67 15.56 -18.35
CA SER A 522 -20.60 16.13 -19.18
C SER A 522 -19.93 15.06 -20.04
N PRO A 523 -19.39 15.43 -21.23
CA PRO A 523 -18.59 14.51 -22.02
C PRO A 523 -17.26 14.20 -21.33
N ARG A 524 -16.71 13.01 -21.60
CA ARG A 524 -15.40 12.57 -21.09
C ARG A 524 -14.29 12.94 -22.07
N PRO A 525 -13.10 13.30 -21.58
CA PRO A 525 -12.02 13.69 -22.48
C PRO A 525 -11.58 12.55 -23.41
N SER A 526 -11.53 11.30 -22.94
CA SER A 526 -11.29 10.12 -23.80
C SER A 526 -12.24 9.97 -24.99
N MET A 527 -13.42 10.60 -24.95
CA MET A 527 -14.45 10.48 -25.99
C MET A 527 -14.48 11.66 -26.96
N VAL A 528 -14.10 12.86 -26.51
CA VAL A 528 -14.27 14.11 -27.30
C VAL A 528 -12.99 14.95 -27.42
N GLY A 529 -11.88 14.51 -26.84
CA GLY A 529 -10.65 15.30 -26.71
C GLY A 529 -10.62 16.12 -25.42
N ASP A 530 -9.57 16.92 -25.22
CA ASP A 530 -9.42 17.77 -24.04
C ASP A 530 -10.66 18.66 -23.83
N VAL A 531 -11.19 18.66 -22.61
CA VAL A 531 -12.34 19.50 -22.21
C VAL A 531 -11.99 20.32 -20.98
N GLU A 532 -12.63 21.46 -20.81
CA GLU A 532 -12.54 22.21 -19.56
C GLU A 532 -13.34 21.50 -18.46
N GLU A 533 -12.80 21.47 -17.25
CA GLU A 533 -13.54 20.98 -16.09
C GLU A 533 -14.78 21.86 -15.84
N PRO A 534 -15.98 21.27 -15.65
CA PRO A 534 -17.23 22.02 -15.47
C PRO A 534 -17.37 22.58 -14.04
N ASN A 535 -16.29 23.12 -13.47
CA ASN A 535 -16.18 23.67 -12.12
C ASN A 535 -15.86 25.19 -12.11
N GLY A 536 -15.63 25.78 -13.29
CA GLY A 536 -15.37 27.22 -13.47
C GLY A 536 -13.92 27.65 -13.22
N THR A 537 -13.00 26.71 -12.98
CA THR A 537 -11.57 27.01 -12.76
C THR A 537 -10.80 27.30 -14.05
N GLY A 538 -11.30 26.84 -15.20
CA GLY A 538 -10.57 26.91 -16.46
C GLY A 538 -9.48 25.83 -16.65
N ILE A 539 -9.38 24.88 -15.72
CA ILE A 539 -8.45 23.75 -15.78
C ILE A 539 -8.92 22.77 -16.84
N LEU A 540 -7.98 22.20 -17.59
CA LEU A 540 -8.28 21.25 -18.65
C LEU A 540 -8.26 19.83 -18.10
N ASN A 541 -9.36 19.12 -18.25
CA ASN A 541 -9.41 17.68 -18.14
C ASN A 541 -8.92 17.07 -19.46
N ARG A 542 -7.68 16.61 -19.48
CA ARG A 542 -7.01 16.12 -20.69
C ARG A 542 -7.35 14.65 -21.00
N VAL A 543 -7.15 14.25 -22.25
CA VAL A 543 -7.19 12.83 -22.62
C VAL A 543 -6.11 12.07 -21.82
N GLY A 544 -6.54 11.05 -21.06
CA GLY A 544 -5.65 10.25 -20.23
C GLY A 544 -5.33 10.88 -18.86
N SER A 545 -6.06 11.92 -18.45
CA SER A 545 -5.96 12.49 -17.11
C SER A 545 -6.27 11.44 -16.03
N GLN A 546 -5.83 11.72 -14.80
CA GLN A 546 -6.11 10.83 -13.66
C GLN A 546 -7.60 10.68 -13.40
N ALA A 547 -8.40 11.73 -13.57
CA ALA A 547 -9.86 11.64 -13.43
C ALA A 547 -10.47 10.61 -14.41
N ASP A 548 -10.02 10.59 -15.67
CA ASP A 548 -10.56 9.74 -16.72
C ASP A 548 -9.83 8.39 -16.88
N THR A 549 -9.09 7.95 -15.87
CA THR A 549 -8.38 6.66 -15.87
C THR A 549 -8.75 5.83 -14.63
N PRO A 550 -8.78 4.49 -14.74
CA PRO A 550 -8.98 3.62 -13.60
C PRO A 550 -7.67 3.36 -12.85
N TRP A 551 -7.71 3.37 -11.53
CA TRP A 551 -6.60 2.89 -10.70
C TRP A 551 -6.94 1.57 -10.06
N THR A 552 -6.14 0.54 -10.35
CA THR A 552 -6.54 -0.82 -9.99
C THR A 552 -6.57 -1.05 -8.47
N GLY A 553 -5.71 -0.36 -7.72
CA GLY A 553 -5.79 -0.38 -6.26
C GLY A 553 -7.06 0.28 -5.69
N VAL A 554 -7.51 1.38 -6.29
CA VAL A 554 -8.79 2.04 -5.95
C VAL A 554 -9.96 1.13 -6.31
N GLU A 555 -9.94 0.48 -7.48
CA GLU A 555 -10.95 -0.50 -7.89
C GLU A 555 -11.10 -1.63 -6.86
N PHE A 556 -9.98 -2.18 -6.35
CA PHE A 556 -10.02 -3.20 -5.30
C PHE A 556 -10.57 -2.67 -3.97
N GLY A 557 -10.14 -1.48 -3.53
CA GLY A 557 -10.64 -0.88 -2.29
C GLY A 557 -12.13 -0.57 -2.35
N VAL A 558 -12.61 0.02 -3.44
CA VAL A 558 -14.03 0.32 -3.67
C VAL A 558 -14.85 -0.98 -3.76
N ALA A 559 -14.36 -2.01 -4.48
CA ALA A 559 -15.04 -3.30 -4.54
C ALA A 559 -15.12 -3.96 -3.15
N SER A 560 -14.03 -3.91 -2.37
CA SER A 560 -13.98 -4.39 -0.99
C SER A 560 -15.04 -3.71 -0.12
N GLN A 561 -15.09 -2.37 -0.17
CA GLN A 561 -16.08 -1.59 0.57
C GLN A 561 -17.53 -1.88 0.11
N MET A 562 -17.78 -1.95 -1.19
CA MET A 562 -19.09 -2.31 -1.74
C MET A 562 -19.58 -3.67 -1.20
N ILE A 563 -18.70 -4.68 -1.16
CA ILE A 563 -19.03 -6.00 -0.60
C ILE A 563 -19.36 -5.91 0.89
N TYR A 564 -18.56 -5.17 1.68
CA TYR A 564 -18.83 -4.96 3.11
C TYR A 564 -20.17 -4.25 3.35
N GLU A 565 -20.54 -3.29 2.51
CA GLU A 565 -21.80 -2.52 2.63
C GLU A 565 -23.03 -3.23 2.04
N GLY A 566 -22.85 -4.39 1.41
CA GLY A 566 -23.93 -5.20 0.84
C GLY A 566 -24.23 -4.93 -0.64
N LEU A 567 -23.42 -4.12 -1.31
CA LEU A 567 -23.43 -3.91 -2.77
C LEU A 567 -22.59 -4.98 -3.48
N VAL A 568 -22.87 -6.24 -3.16
CA VAL A 568 -22.03 -7.40 -3.52
C VAL A 568 -21.99 -7.60 -5.04
N LYS A 569 -23.11 -7.36 -5.73
CA LYS A 569 -23.19 -7.52 -7.19
C LYS A 569 -22.29 -6.51 -7.89
N GLU A 570 -22.36 -5.25 -7.48
CA GLU A 570 -21.57 -4.13 -7.99
C GLU A 570 -20.07 -4.38 -7.76
N GLY A 571 -19.70 -4.79 -6.54
CA GLY A 571 -18.32 -5.15 -6.21
C GLY A 571 -17.78 -6.31 -7.06
N LEU A 572 -18.56 -7.38 -7.24
CA LEU A 572 -18.16 -8.52 -8.09
C LEU A 572 -18.00 -8.14 -9.56
N GLU A 573 -18.84 -7.24 -10.07
CA GLU A 573 -18.77 -6.78 -11.45
C GLU A 573 -17.52 -5.91 -11.70
N LEU A 574 -17.15 -5.06 -10.73
CA LEU A 574 -15.89 -4.35 -10.73
C LEU A 574 -14.70 -5.32 -10.80
N LEU A 575 -14.64 -6.28 -9.87
CA LEU A 575 -13.57 -7.29 -9.86
C LEU A 575 -13.51 -8.07 -11.17
N ARG A 576 -14.68 -8.40 -11.73
CA ARG A 576 -14.75 -9.08 -13.03
C ARG A 576 -14.19 -8.22 -14.15
N SER A 577 -14.32 -6.89 -14.07
CA SER A 577 -13.81 -5.95 -15.09
C SER A 577 -12.29 -5.91 -15.04
N VAL A 578 -11.72 -5.79 -13.83
CA VAL A 578 -10.27 -5.88 -13.62
C VAL A 578 -9.74 -7.20 -14.19
N HIS A 579 -10.35 -8.34 -13.82
CA HIS A 579 -9.96 -9.65 -14.31
C HIS A 579 -9.96 -9.72 -15.85
N ASP A 580 -11.08 -9.38 -16.50
CA ASP A 580 -11.20 -9.50 -17.96
C ASP A 580 -10.22 -8.58 -18.70
N ARG A 581 -10.02 -7.33 -18.22
CA ARG A 581 -9.06 -6.39 -18.84
C ARG A 581 -7.64 -6.96 -18.83
N TYR A 582 -7.14 -7.30 -17.65
CA TYR A 582 -5.76 -7.78 -17.49
C TYR A 582 -5.52 -9.15 -18.13
N ALA A 583 -6.52 -10.04 -18.10
CA ALA A 583 -6.45 -11.32 -18.80
C ALA A 583 -6.40 -11.14 -20.32
N SER A 584 -7.22 -10.22 -20.87
CA SER A 584 -7.28 -9.98 -22.32
C SER A 584 -5.99 -9.35 -22.88
N TRP A 585 -5.26 -8.58 -22.07
CA TRP A 585 -4.04 -7.90 -22.49
C TRP A 585 -2.75 -8.67 -22.18
N GLY A 586 -2.84 -9.83 -21.50
CA GLY A 586 -1.66 -10.61 -21.11
C GLY A 586 -0.82 -9.95 -20.00
N LEU A 587 -1.45 -9.08 -19.19
CA LEU A 587 -0.79 -8.29 -18.13
C LEU A 587 -1.22 -8.73 -16.72
N TYR A 588 -1.71 -9.96 -16.57
CA TYR A 588 -2.32 -10.46 -15.34
C TYR A 588 -1.45 -10.38 -14.08
N PHE A 589 -0.12 -10.48 -14.24
CA PHE A 589 0.87 -10.37 -13.15
C PHE A 589 1.61 -9.03 -13.12
N ASN A 590 1.10 -8.05 -13.88
CA ASN A 590 1.68 -6.74 -14.08
C ASN A 590 0.57 -5.69 -14.20
N HIS A 591 -0.02 -5.33 -13.06
CA HIS A 591 -1.01 -4.27 -13.01
C HIS A 591 -0.35 -2.91 -13.18
N LEU A 592 -0.97 -2.04 -13.99
CA LEU A 592 -0.44 -0.76 -14.43
C LEU A 592 -1.17 0.40 -13.74
N GLU A 593 -0.39 1.42 -13.34
CA GLU A 593 -0.86 2.75 -12.95
C GLU A 593 0.10 3.80 -13.54
N CYS A 594 0.94 4.46 -12.73
CA CYS A 594 2.01 5.31 -13.24
C CYS A 594 3.20 4.51 -13.81
N ASP A 595 3.35 3.24 -13.39
CA ASP A 595 4.32 2.28 -13.90
C ASP A 595 3.77 0.83 -13.80
N GLY A 596 4.54 -0.16 -14.25
CA GLY A 596 4.29 -1.59 -14.07
C GLY A 596 4.62 -2.10 -12.67
N HIS A 597 4.11 -3.30 -12.39
CA HIS A 597 4.16 -3.97 -11.10
C HIS A 597 3.79 -3.01 -9.97
N TYR A 598 2.68 -2.29 -10.13
CA TYR A 598 2.32 -1.28 -9.16
C TYR A 598 1.95 -1.91 -7.81
N SER A 599 2.21 -1.21 -6.71
CA SER A 599 1.96 -1.72 -5.35
C SER A 599 0.53 -1.52 -4.87
N ARG A 600 -0.18 -0.48 -5.33
CA ARG A 600 -1.59 -0.20 -4.99
C ARG A 600 -2.53 -1.42 -5.17
N PRO A 601 -2.40 -2.24 -6.22
CA PRO A 601 -3.14 -3.50 -6.41
C PRO A 601 -3.03 -4.53 -5.28
N LEU A 602 -2.07 -4.41 -4.35
CA LEU A 602 -2.01 -5.27 -3.15
C LEU A 602 -3.26 -5.12 -2.25
N ALA A 603 -4.06 -4.06 -2.42
CA ALA A 603 -5.40 -3.92 -1.84
C ALA A 603 -6.34 -5.10 -2.20
N ALA A 604 -6.07 -5.85 -3.27
CA ALA A 604 -6.79 -7.07 -3.63
C ALA A 604 -6.82 -8.11 -2.51
N LEU A 605 -5.82 -8.13 -1.63
CA LEU A 605 -5.76 -9.05 -0.48
C LEU A 605 -6.83 -8.75 0.59
N THR A 606 -7.56 -7.64 0.49
CA THR A 606 -8.74 -7.38 1.32
C THR A 606 -10.00 -8.09 0.81
N ILE A 607 -10.04 -8.52 -0.45
CA ILE A 607 -11.22 -9.13 -1.09
C ILE A 607 -11.62 -10.46 -0.42
N PRO A 608 -10.71 -11.41 -0.12
CA PRO A 608 -11.05 -12.61 0.65
C PRO A 608 -11.80 -12.30 1.95
N ASN A 609 -11.29 -11.33 2.71
CA ASN A 609 -11.89 -10.91 3.97
C ASN A 609 -13.25 -10.26 3.75
N ALA A 610 -13.41 -9.41 2.74
CA ALA A 610 -14.68 -8.80 2.40
C ALA A 610 -15.74 -9.85 2.04
N MET A 611 -15.38 -10.85 1.24
CA MET A 611 -16.26 -11.96 0.86
C MET A 611 -16.70 -12.80 2.07
N ALA A 612 -15.75 -13.10 2.97
CA ALA A 612 -16.00 -13.82 4.21
C ALA A 612 -16.67 -12.96 5.29
N GLY A 613 -16.74 -11.64 5.10
CA GLY A 613 -17.11 -10.66 6.12
C GLY A 613 -16.25 -10.77 7.37
N VAL A 614 -14.95 -10.99 7.19
CA VAL A 614 -13.99 -11.19 8.27
C VAL A 614 -13.27 -9.91 8.63
N THR A 615 -13.24 -9.61 9.93
CA THR A 615 -12.38 -8.58 10.52
C THR A 615 -11.83 -9.12 11.82
N TYR A 616 -10.54 -8.87 12.10
CA TYR A 616 -9.92 -9.24 13.36
C TYR A 616 -9.46 -7.98 14.10
N ASP A 617 -9.95 -7.81 15.32
CA ASP A 617 -9.53 -6.76 16.24
C ASP A 617 -8.52 -7.37 17.21
N GLY A 618 -7.22 -7.12 16.99
CA GLY A 618 -6.12 -7.65 17.79
C GLY A 618 -6.07 -7.10 19.21
N VAL A 619 -6.67 -5.93 19.45
CA VAL A 619 -6.76 -5.30 20.78
C VAL A 619 -7.80 -6.02 21.62
N ALA A 620 -9.01 -6.16 21.06
CA ALA A 620 -10.09 -6.89 21.71
C ALA A 620 -9.87 -8.41 21.66
N LYS A 621 -9.02 -8.90 20.76
CA LYS A 621 -8.88 -10.32 20.39
C LYS A 621 -10.24 -10.87 19.94
N GLU A 622 -10.94 -10.11 19.10
CA GLU A 622 -12.26 -10.42 18.57
C GLU A 622 -12.17 -10.77 17.09
N LEU A 623 -12.70 -11.93 16.70
CA LEU A 623 -12.85 -12.32 15.30
C LEU A 623 -14.31 -12.13 14.86
N THR A 624 -14.54 -11.24 13.90
CA THR A 624 -15.84 -11.07 13.24
C THR A 624 -15.93 -11.98 12.03
N ILE A 625 -17.08 -12.65 11.84
CA ILE A 625 -17.35 -13.50 10.67
C ILE A 625 -18.80 -13.28 10.23
N SER A 626 -18.98 -12.76 9.02
CA SER A 626 -20.31 -12.45 8.46
C SER A 626 -20.30 -12.56 6.93
N PRO A 627 -20.27 -13.79 6.35
CA PRO A 627 -20.15 -14.00 4.91
C PRO A 627 -21.14 -13.17 4.08
N ARG A 628 -20.67 -12.57 2.98
CA ARG A 628 -21.44 -11.61 2.17
C ARG A 628 -22.08 -12.20 0.91
N LEU A 629 -21.63 -13.37 0.48
CA LEU A 629 -22.06 -14.02 -0.78
C LEU A 629 -23.24 -15.00 -0.61
N GLY A 630 -23.95 -14.95 0.51
CA GLY A 630 -25.00 -15.91 0.86
C GLY A 630 -24.45 -17.20 1.46
N SER A 631 -25.29 -18.24 1.52
CA SER A 631 -24.96 -19.53 2.14
C SER A 631 -25.30 -20.71 1.21
N PRO A 632 -24.50 -21.79 1.20
CA PRO A 632 -23.26 -21.96 1.96
C PRO A 632 -22.11 -21.10 1.45
N PHE A 633 -21.20 -20.71 2.34
CA PHE A 633 -19.98 -19.99 2.03
C PHE A 633 -18.75 -20.85 2.31
N ARG A 634 -17.75 -20.77 1.43
CA ARG A 634 -16.41 -21.29 1.65
C ARG A 634 -15.39 -20.33 1.06
N GLY A 635 -14.35 -20.00 1.82
CA GLY A 635 -13.23 -19.24 1.28
C GLY A 635 -12.11 -18.98 2.29
N PRO A 636 -10.99 -18.41 1.83
CA PRO A 636 -9.89 -17.97 2.68
C PRO A 636 -10.25 -16.70 3.46
N ALA A 637 -9.57 -16.50 4.59
CA ALA A 637 -9.44 -15.20 5.23
C ALA A 637 -7.99 -14.99 5.70
N LEU A 638 -7.49 -13.77 5.61
CA LEU A 638 -6.13 -13.38 5.99
C LEU A 638 -6.24 -12.43 7.19
N VAL A 639 -5.69 -12.80 8.35
CA VAL A 639 -5.78 -11.98 9.57
C VAL A 639 -4.49 -12.05 10.37
N SER A 640 -3.92 -10.90 10.73
CA SER A 640 -2.78 -10.80 11.67
C SER A 640 -1.60 -11.77 11.38
N GLY A 641 -1.27 -12.00 10.12
CA GLY A 641 -0.22 -12.93 9.71
C GLY A 641 -0.62 -14.40 9.74
N SER A 642 -1.91 -14.70 9.73
CA SER A 642 -2.48 -16.04 9.67
C SER A 642 -3.35 -16.21 8.42
N LEU A 643 -3.26 -17.39 7.81
CA LEU A 643 -4.21 -17.85 6.80
C LEU A 643 -5.27 -18.72 7.47
N LEU A 644 -6.53 -18.36 7.29
CA LEU A 644 -7.69 -19.10 7.74
C LEU A 644 -8.47 -19.67 6.55
N SER A 645 -9.15 -20.79 6.79
CA SER A 645 -10.24 -21.27 5.92
C SER A 645 -11.55 -21.15 6.69
N VAL A 646 -12.52 -20.48 6.07
CA VAL A 646 -13.84 -20.19 6.66
C VAL A 646 -14.89 -20.93 5.85
N GLU A 647 -15.70 -21.74 6.54
CA GLU A 647 -16.89 -22.40 6.00
C GLU A 647 -18.11 -21.97 6.81
N SER A 648 -19.21 -21.63 6.14
CA SER A 648 -20.47 -21.29 6.80
C SER A 648 -21.64 -21.94 6.08
N ALA A 649 -22.47 -22.67 6.82
CA ALA A 649 -23.65 -23.34 6.30
C ALA A 649 -24.89 -22.41 6.17
N GLY A 650 -24.84 -21.20 6.73
CA GLY A 650 -26.04 -20.40 6.91
C GLY A 650 -25.89 -19.35 8.01
N PRO A 651 -26.83 -18.38 8.07
CA PRO A 651 -27.11 -17.68 9.32
C PRO A 651 -27.69 -18.66 10.34
N CYS A 652 -28.21 -18.18 11.46
CA CYS A 652 -28.88 -19.05 12.42
C CYS A 652 -30.23 -19.61 11.89
N PRO A 653 -30.52 -20.92 12.02
CA PRO A 653 -29.63 -21.97 12.53
C PRO A 653 -28.55 -22.35 11.50
N GLY A 654 -27.31 -22.47 11.96
CA GLY A 654 -26.16 -22.68 11.07
C GLY A 654 -24.89 -22.97 11.84
N VAL A 655 -23.87 -23.44 11.11
CA VAL A 655 -22.54 -23.71 11.68
C VAL A 655 -21.52 -22.93 10.89
N ILE A 656 -20.62 -22.26 11.62
CA ILE A 656 -19.43 -21.61 11.08
C ILE A 656 -18.22 -22.40 11.55
N THR A 657 -17.38 -22.81 10.62
CA THR A 657 -16.12 -23.50 10.89
C THR A 657 -14.97 -22.63 10.41
N VAL A 658 -14.01 -22.37 11.30
CA VAL A 658 -12.77 -21.66 11.01
C VAL A 658 -11.61 -22.59 11.28
N ARG A 659 -10.81 -22.87 10.25
CA ARG A 659 -9.56 -23.62 10.38
C ARG A 659 -8.38 -22.67 10.30
N HIS A 660 -7.48 -22.74 11.26
CA HIS A 660 -6.19 -22.08 11.18
C HIS A 660 -5.26 -22.92 10.29
N VAL A 661 -4.87 -22.38 9.14
CA VAL A 661 -4.18 -23.14 8.09
C VAL A 661 -2.68 -22.99 8.22
N ASP A 662 -2.18 -21.76 8.28
CA ASP A 662 -0.75 -21.45 8.40
C ASP A 662 -0.57 -20.06 9.03
N GLY A 663 0.64 -19.76 9.49
CA GLY A 663 1.02 -18.45 10.01
C GLY A 663 1.02 -18.34 11.54
N LEU A 664 0.94 -17.11 12.04
CA LEU A 664 1.10 -16.81 13.47
C LEU A 664 -0.08 -17.33 14.30
N PRO A 665 0.11 -17.67 15.60
CA PRO A 665 -0.98 -18.03 16.49
C PRO A 665 -2.01 -16.88 16.63
N LEU A 666 -3.29 -17.21 16.57
CA LEU A 666 -4.39 -16.25 16.68
C LEU A 666 -5.09 -16.40 18.02
N THR A 667 -5.06 -15.38 18.87
CA THR A 667 -5.71 -15.43 20.19
C THR A 667 -7.09 -14.78 20.13
N LEU A 668 -8.10 -15.44 20.70
CA LEU A 668 -9.48 -14.98 20.71
C LEU A 668 -10.03 -14.92 22.14
N THR A 669 -10.74 -13.84 22.46
CA THR A 669 -11.55 -13.69 23.67
C THR A 669 -13.05 -13.66 23.33
N SER A 670 -13.37 -13.34 22.08
CA SER A 670 -14.74 -13.21 21.61
C SER A 670 -14.83 -13.43 20.10
N ILE A 671 -16.01 -13.80 19.65
CA ILE A 671 -16.33 -14.04 18.24
C ILE A 671 -17.61 -13.26 17.94
N ARG A 672 -17.59 -12.43 16.91
CA ARG A 672 -18.77 -11.71 16.44
C ARG A 672 -19.36 -12.41 15.22
N VAL A 673 -20.59 -12.86 15.34
CA VAL A 673 -21.35 -13.58 14.32
C VAL A 673 -22.80 -13.12 14.37
N ASP A 674 -23.56 -13.29 13.30
CA ASP A 674 -25.00 -12.97 13.32
C ASP A 674 -25.79 -13.99 14.15
N ALA A 675 -25.74 -13.84 15.48
CA ALA A 675 -26.35 -14.71 16.47
C ALA A 675 -27.58 -14.08 17.16
N ARG A 676 -28.12 -12.98 16.63
CA ARG A 676 -29.27 -12.29 17.27
C ARG A 676 -30.45 -13.24 17.37
N GLY A 677 -30.89 -13.51 18.60
CA GLY A 677 -32.00 -14.43 18.88
C GLY A 677 -31.62 -15.92 18.85
N CYS A 678 -30.33 -16.24 18.88
CA CYS A 678 -29.83 -17.61 18.79
C CYS A 678 -28.98 -18.02 19.99
N LEU A 679 -28.99 -19.32 20.28
CA LEU A 679 -28.05 -19.95 21.19
C LEU A 679 -26.77 -20.26 20.42
N ALA A 680 -25.63 -19.95 21.01
CA ALA A 680 -24.32 -20.26 20.44
C ALA A 680 -23.62 -21.34 21.26
N ARG A 681 -23.07 -22.34 20.59
CA ARG A 681 -22.11 -23.31 21.15
C ARG A 681 -20.80 -23.18 20.39
N VAL A 682 -19.69 -23.12 21.12
CA VAL A 682 -18.35 -23.05 20.53
C VAL A 682 -17.56 -24.31 20.87
N LYS A 683 -16.85 -24.85 19.87
CA LYS A 683 -15.87 -25.93 20.05
C LYS A 683 -14.53 -25.56 19.45
N VAL A 684 -13.46 -26.01 20.08
CA VAL A 684 -12.10 -25.96 19.54
C VAL A 684 -11.57 -27.38 19.50
N ASN A 685 -11.20 -27.86 18.30
CA ASN A 685 -10.73 -29.24 18.08
C ASN A 685 -11.70 -30.31 18.63
N GLY A 686 -13.00 -30.03 18.59
CA GLY A 686 -14.06 -30.90 19.10
C GLY A 686 -14.36 -30.76 20.60
N ALA A 687 -13.52 -30.08 21.38
CA ALA A 687 -13.76 -29.79 22.79
C ALA A 687 -14.64 -28.54 22.97
N GLU A 688 -15.65 -28.60 23.83
CA GLU A 688 -16.59 -27.50 24.07
C GLU A 688 -15.93 -26.39 24.91
N VAL A 689 -16.15 -25.14 24.50
CA VAL A 689 -15.70 -23.94 25.20
C VAL A 689 -16.91 -23.24 25.80
N ASN A 690 -16.83 -22.88 27.08
CA ASN A 690 -17.91 -22.15 27.74
C ASN A 690 -18.01 -20.74 27.15
N VAL A 691 -19.24 -20.33 26.79
CA VAL A 691 -19.49 -19.05 26.16
C VAL A 691 -20.71 -18.34 26.74
N THR A 692 -20.73 -17.02 26.61
CA THR A 692 -21.90 -16.16 26.89
C THR A 692 -22.25 -15.39 25.63
N VAL A 693 -23.54 -15.33 25.28
CA VAL A 693 -24.02 -14.58 24.11
C VAL A 693 -24.54 -13.22 24.55
N GLU A 694 -24.02 -12.16 23.93
CA GLU A 694 -24.42 -10.77 24.13
C GLU A 694 -24.74 -10.14 22.76
N GLY A 695 -26.00 -10.20 22.33
CA GLY A 695 -26.41 -9.67 21.02
C GLY A 695 -25.80 -10.47 19.86
N ASP A 696 -24.89 -9.85 19.12
CA ASP A 696 -24.13 -10.45 18.01
C ASP A 696 -22.72 -10.94 18.42
N ARG A 697 -22.41 -10.89 19.72
CA ARG A 697 -21.11 -11.27 20.28
C ARG A 697 -21.21 -12.54 21.10
N VAL A 698 -20.34 -13.50 20.82
CA VAL A 698 -20.11 -14.71 21.62
C VAL A 698 -18.82 -14.51 22.40
N LYS A 699 -18.93 -14.22 23.70
CA LYS A 699 -17.76 -14.09 24.59
C LYS A 699 -17.32 -15.45 25.08
N LEU A 700 -16.02 -15.72 25.02
CA LEU A 700 -15.42 -16.93 25.55
C LEU A 700 -15.13 -16.73 27.05
N SER A 701 -15.40 -17.73 27.88
CA SER A 701 -15.11 -17.63 29.32
C SER A 701 -13.61 -17.51 29.61
N GLU A 702 -12.78 -18.06 28.73
CA GLU A 702 -11.32 -18.02 28.77
C GLU A 702 -10.80 -17.72 27.35
N ALA A 703 -9.66 -17.04 27.27
CA ALA A 703 -9.03 -16.78 25.99
C ALA A 703 -8.52 -18.09 25.37
N ILE A 704 -8.76 -18.29 24.08
CA ILE A 704 -8.24 -19.42 23.32
C ILE A 704 -7.15 -18.94 22.36
N THR A 705 -6.19 -19.80 22.02
CA THR A 705 -5.19 -19.52 20.99
C THR A 705 -5.25 -20.60 19.93
N LEU A 706 -5.62 -20.23 18.71
CA LEU A 706 -5.61 -21.09 17.54
C LEU A 706 -4.21 -21.11 16.92
N ARG A 707 -3.72 -22.30 16.62
CA ARG A 707 -2.45 -22.58 15.95
C ARG A 707 -2.70 -23.30 14.62
N PRO A 708 -1.72 -23.34 13.69
CA PRO A 708 -1.86 -24.09 12.45
C PRO A 708 -2.33 -25.54 12.69
N GLY A 709 -3.47 -25.89 12.11
CA GLY A 709 -4.16 -27.18 12.28
C GLY A 709 -5.44 -27.11 13.11
N ASP A 710 -5.56 -26.13 14.01
CA ASP A 710 -6.71 -26.00 14.90
C ASP A 710 -8.00 -25.65 14.16
N VAL A 711 -9.12 -26.12 14.69
CA VAL A 711 -10.47 -25.91 14.16
C VAL A 711 -11.36 -25.31 15.22
N LEU A 712 -11.89 -24.13 14.95
CA LEU A 712 -12.95 -23.48 15.70
C LEU A 712 -14.29 -23.73 15.02
N GLU A 713 -15.28 -24.20 15.77
CA GLU A 713 -16.66 -24.41 15.31
C GLU A 713 -17.60 -23.56 16.17
N VAL A 714 -18.43 -22.75 15.53
CA VAL A 714 -19.49 -21.95 16.15
C VAL A 714 -20.82 -22.44 15.61
N SER A 715 -21.57 -23.16 16.45
CA SER A 715 -22.91 -23.65 16.13
C SER A 715 -23.96 -22.68 16.67
N LEU A 716 -24.87 -22.23 15.80
CA LEU A 716 -25.98 -21.35 16.13
C LEU A 716 -27.30 -22.11 16.00
N SER A 717 -28.14 -22.09 17.03
CA SER A 717 -29.46 -22.73 17.02
C SER A 717 -30.55 -21.78 17.51
N THR A 718 -31.79 -22.01 17.06
CA THR A 718 -32.96 -21.24 17.52
C THR A 718 -33.24 -21.54 18.99
N THR A 719 -33.62 -20.52 19.76
CA THR A 719 -34.26 -20.74 21.08
C THR A 719 -35.58 -21.46 20.84
N GLY A 720 -35.72 -22.68 21.34
CA GLY A 720 -36.93 -23.50 21.21
C GLY A 720 -38.15 -22.90 21.88
#